data_AF-A0A6H0F1M8-F1
#
_entry.id   AF-A0A6H0F1M8-F1
#
_cell.length_a   1.000
_cell.length_b   1.000
_cell.length_c   1.000
_cell.angle_alpha   90.00
_cell.angle_beta   90.00
_cell.angle_gamma   90.00
#
_symmetry.space_group_name_H-M   'P 1'
#
loop_
_entity.id
_entity.type
_entity.pdbx_description
1 polymer ?
#
loop_
_entity_poly.entity_id
_entity_poly.type
_entity_poly.pdbx_seq_one_letter_code
_entity_poly.pdbx_strand_id
1 'polypeptide(L)'
;MQVALSTLLLIIYNFSDQVLAARERRLAKSREAAARSARATAKAQQRWKAAKDAAKKHASGLQVQLSRKLSRMKNSDTEKFKILNQSEPEMDDDSSPPHPHIPTTSLASSVHIEGRQNNQTDLMGMLHEIEKDPDGYEGLHFESGGEATEKNMPKGKHSSTHSQMFKYAYVQLEKEKAQQQENHNLTFSGVIKMATNPENRRRPPIEVSFKDLNLTLKAKNKHLLRCVTGNIKPGRITAVMGPSGAGKTTFLSALAGKAIGCKTTGSILINGKNDSILSYKRIMGFVPQDDIVHGNLTVEENLWFSANCRLSVDLSKADKVLIVERVIEFLGLQTVRNSLVGTVEKRGISGGQRKRVNVGLEMVIEPSILLLDEPTSGLDSSSSQLLLRALRREALEGVTICMVVHQPSYTLFKMFDDLVLLAKGGFTVYHGPARRVEEYFSGLGINVPERVNPPDHFIDILEGIVTPNADVNYEELPVRWLLYNGYPVPADLQQNSVGLTPTTAGAERINGTTNHVSVDRQPSLAGELWQGMRSNVEEHHDKLRMHFLKTNDLSHRRTPGVLKQYRYFLGRIGKQRLRDAKLQVIDYLILLLAGACLGSISNVNDQSFGASGYAFTIIAVSLLGKIAALRTFSLDKLEYWRESSSGMSSLAYFLAKDTVDHFNTAIKPLVYLSMFYSFTNPRSSFTDHYTVLLCLLYCVTGIAYALAILFQPGAAQLWSAILPVVLTLFVTRTQTSSFLKTLSNLCYPKWALEAFVIANAERYDGVWLITRCGALNRSGFDLHDWGLCLLLLMVTGVIFRVFSYVCMLIFRRK
;
A
#
# COMPACT_ATOMS: atom_id res chain seq x y z
N MET A 1 -6.40 45.96 -1.36
CA MET A 1 -6.46 44.52 -1.72
C MET A 1 -5.08 43.83 -1.70
N GLN A 2 -4.08 44.33 -2.42
CA GLN A 2 -2.77 43.65 -2.61
C GLN A 2 -2.09 43.18 -1.31
N VAL A 3 -1.94 44.06 -0.30
CA VAL A 3 -1.34 43.71 1.00
C VAL A 3 -2.16 42.64 1.74
N ALA A 4 -3.49 42.67 1.63
CA ALA A 4 -4.35 41.66 2.23
C ALA A 4 -4.20 40.29 1.54
N LEU A 5 -3.98 40.25 0.22
CA LEU A 5 -3.81 38.99 -0.51
C LEU A 5 -2.44 38.34 -0.24
N SER A 6 -1.37 39.14 -0.19
CA SER A 6 -0.03 38.65 0.13
C SER A 6 0.10 38.21 1.59
N THR A 7 -0.49 38.95 2.55
CA THR A 7 -0.55 38.53 3.95
C THR A 7 -1.43 37.29 4.13
N LEU A 8 -2.57 37.17 3.44
CA LEU A 8 -3.41 35.95 3.46
C LEU A 8 -2.63 34.72 2.97
N LEU A 9 -1.87 34.84 1.88
CA LEU A 9 -1.03 33.76 1.36
C LEU A 9 0.08 33.35 2.35
N LEU A 10 0.73 34.32 3.00
CA LEU A 10 1.75 34.07 4.04
C LEU A 10 1.15 33.47 5.32
N ILE A 11 -0.06 33.87 5.70
CA ILE A 11 -0.82 33.31 6.82
C ILE A 11 -1.21 31.86 6.51
N ILE A 12 -1.78 31.59 5.34
CA ILE A 12 -2.12 30.22 4.92
C ILE A 12 -0.86 29.33 4.93
N TYR A 13 0.26 29.81 4.38
CA TYR A 13 1.54 29.10 4.42
C TYR A 13 1.99 28.78 5.85
N ASN A 14 2.18 29.78 6.71
CA ASN A 14 2.71 29.57 8.07
C ASN A 14 1.77 28.79 9.00
N PHE A 15 0.44 29.01 8.91
CA PHE A 15 -0.51 28.31 9.78
C PHE A 15 -0.76 26.86 9.34
N SER A 16 -0.68 26.55 8.04
CA SER A 16 -0.99 25.21 7.52
C SER A 16 -0.11 24.11 8.14
N ASP A 17 1.22 24.26 8.07
CA ASP A 17 2.18 23.31 8.66
C ASP A 17 2.13 23.29 10.19
N GLN A 18 1.96 24.46 10.83
CA GLN A 18 1.85 24.54 12.29
C GLN A 18 0.60 23.81 12.82
N VAL A 19 -0.55 23.92 12.15
CA VAL A 19 -1.80 23.25 12.53
C VAL A 19 -1.69 21.73 12.34
N LEU A 20 -1.08 21.26 11.24
CA LEU A 20 -0.81 19.84 11.03
C LEU A 20 0.11 19.29 12.14
N ALA A 21 1.26 19.94 12.37
CA ALA A 21 2.24 19.51 13.37
C ALA A 21 1.66 19.53 14.80
N ALA A 22 0.85 20.54 15.16
CA ALA A 22 0.19 20.62 16.46
C ALA A 22 -0.81 19.47 16.67
N ARG A 23 -1.58 19.10 15.63
CA ARG A 23 -2.53 17.98 15.67
C ARG A 23 -1.81 16.63 15.81
N GLU A 24 -0.74 16.42 15.05
CA GLU A 24 0.08 15.20 15.11
C GLU A 24 0.75 15.04 16.49
N ARG A 25 1.31 16.12 17.06
CA ARG A 25 1.87 16.13 18.42
C ARG A 25 0.85 15.75 19.51
N ARG A 26 -0.42 16.19 19.40
CA ARG A 26 -1.49 15.81 20.34
C ARG A 26 -1.82 14.31 20.25
N LEU A 27 -1.88 13.76 19.04
CA LEU A 27 -2.12 12.32 18.82
C LEU A 27 -0.95 11.45 19.32
N ALA A 28 0.31 11.87 19.07
CA ALA A 28 1.49 11.18 19.56
C ALA A 28 1.50 11.04 21.10
N LYS A 29 1.23 12.13 21.83
CA LYS A 29 1.10 12.12 23.29
C LYS A 29 0.03 11.14 23.78
N SER A 30 -1.08 10.99 23.04
CA SER A 30 -2.15 10.03 23.40
C SER A 30 -1.73 8.56 23.20
N ARG A 31 -0.99 8.25 22.11
CA ARG A 31 -0.39 6.91 21.91
C ARG A 31 0.59 6.58 23.02
N GLU A 32 1.48 7.51 23.35
CA GLU A 32 2.52 7.29 24.36
C GLU A 32 1.95 7.13 25.78
N ALA A 33 0.85 7.79 26.10
CA ALA A 33 0.12 7.56 27.35
C ALA A 33 -0.53 6.17 27.36
N ALA A 34 -1.24 5.80 26.29
CA ALA A 34 -1.89 4.50 26.16
C ALA A 34 -0.88 3.33 26.17
N ALA A 35 0.22 3.43 25.42
CA ALA A 35 1.28 2.42 25.38
C ALA A 35 2.00 2.27 26.73
N ARG A 36 2.21 3.36 27.47
CA ARG A 36 2.75 3.27 28.85
C ARG A 36 1.76 2.63 29.81
N SER A 37 0.47 2.93 29.68
CA SER A 37 -0.59 2.29 30.48
C SER A 37 -0.67 0.78 30.22
N ALA A 38 -0.64 0.35 28.96
CA ALA A 38 -0.61 -1.07 28.59
C ALA A 38 0.61 -1.77 29.22
N ARG A 39 1.83 -1.26 28.96
CA ARG A 39 3.08 -1.82 29.50
C ARG A 39 3.08 -1.96 31.01
N ALA A 40 2.45 -1.02 31.72
CA ALA A 40 2.27 -1.11 33.18
C ALA A 40 1.32 -2.24 33.56
N THR A 41 0.16 -2.36 32.89
CA THR A 41 -0.80 -3.46 33.13
C THR A 41 -0.24 -4.85 32.79
N ALA A 42 0.46 -5.03 31.67
CA ALA A 42 1.07 -6.32 31.34
C ALA A 42 2.18 -6.72 32.33
N LYS A 43 3.02 -5.77 32.78
CA LYS A 43 4.00 -6.01 33.85
C LYS A 43 3.34 -6.36 35.19
N ALA A 44 2.21 -5.73 35.52
CA ALA A 44 1.44 -6.09 36.71
C ALA A 44 0.87 -7.52 36.61
N GLN A 45 0.30 -7.89 35.46
CA GLN A 45 -0.19 -9.25 35.21
C GLN A 45 0.92 -10.30 35.25
N GLN A 46 2.10 -10.03 34.70
CA GLN A 46 3.26 -10.93 34.80
C GLN A 46 3.74 -11.12 36.24
N ARG A 47 3.80 -10.03 37.03
CA ARG A 47 4.12 -10.09 38.47
C ARG A 47 3.07 -10.89 39.24
N TRP A 48 1.79 -10.73 38.92
CA TRP A 48 0.69 -11.50 39.51
C TRP A 48 0.76 -12.98 39.17
N LYS A 49 0.96 -13.35 37.89
CA LYS A 49 1.21 -14.75 37.47
C LYS A 49 2.40 -15.35 38.25
N ALA A 50 3.54 -14.65 38.29
CA ALA A 50 4.73 -15.13 39.00
C ALA A 50 4.51 -15.28 40.52
N ALA A 51 3.78 -14.36 41.15
CA ALA A 51 3.41 -14.47 42.57
C ALA A 51 2.45 -15.65 42.84
N LYS A 52 1.46 -15.87 41.96
CA LYS A 52 0.53 -17.01 42.02
C LYS A 52 1.26 -18.35 41.86
N ASP A 53 2.21 -18.44 40.92
CA ASP A 53 3.03 -19.64 40.72
C ASP A 53 4.01 -19.87 41.88
N ALA A 54 4.60 -18.82 42.45
CA ALA A 54 5.42 -18.91 43.66
C ALA A 54 4.60 -19.39 44.87
N ALA A 55 3.40 -18.85 45.07
CA ALA A 55 2.47 -19.29 46.12
C ALA A 55 2.04 -20.75 45.92
N LYS A 56 1.73 -21.17 44.68
CA LYS A 56 1.40 -22.57 44.34
C LYS A 56 2.57 -23.52 44.61
N LYS A 57 3.80 -23.13 44.26
CA LYS A 57 5.02 -23.88 44.60
C LYS A 57 5.19 -23.97 46.12
N HIS A 58 5.03 -22.88 46.85
CA HIS A 58 5.15 -22.86 48.31
C HIS A 58 4.08 -23.74 48.99
N ALA A 59 2.83 -23.72 48.50
CA ALA A 59 1.77 -24.60 48.97
C ALA A 59 2.09 -26.08 48.72
N SER A 60 2.60 -26.44 47.54
CA SER A 60 3.05 -27.81 47.25
C SER A 60 4.26 -28.22 48.10
N GLY A 61 5.18 -27.29 48.39
CA GLY A 61 6.33 -27.50 49.27
C GLY A 61 5.90 -27.74 50.73
N LEU A 62 4.92 -26.96 51.22
CA LEU A 62 4.28 -27.17 52.51
C LEU A 62 3.55 -28.50 52.57
N GLN A 63 2.82 -28.90 51.52
CA GLN A 63 2.16 -30.20 51.45
C GLN A 63 3.17 -31.36 51.50
N VAL A 64 4.34 -31.21 50.85
CA VAL A 64 5.45 -32.18 50.90
C VAL A 64 6.21 -32.15 52.24
N GLN A 65 6.32 -31.01 52.92
CA GLN A 65 6.88 -30.94 54.28
C GLN A 65 5.92 -31.52 55.32
N LEU A 66 4.62 -31.27 55.19
CA LEU A 66 3.58 -31.85 56.04
C LEU A 66 3.50 -33.36 55.84
N SER A 67 3.54 -33.87 54.61
CA SER A 67 3.57 -35.31 54.37
C SER A 67 4.83 -35.97 54.90
N ARG A 68 6.01 -35.33 54.81
CA ARG A 68 7.26 -35.82 55.45
C ARG A 68 7.24 -35.73 56.98
N LYS A 69 6.59 -34.72 57.57
CA LYS A 69 6.42 -34.65 59.03
C LYS A 69 5.44 -35.72 59.52
N LEU A 70 4.30 -35.90 58.85
CA LEU A 70 3.34 -36.97 59.15
C LEU A 70 3.93 -38.38 58.93
N SER A 71 4.76 -38.58 57.91
CA SER A 71 5.45 -39.87 57.71
C SER A 71 6.56 -40.13 58.74
N ARG A 72 7.20 -39.09 59.28
CA ARG A 72 8.12 -39.23 60.42
C ARG A 72 7.38 -39.49 61.74
N MET A 73 6.25 -38.82 61.97
CA MET A 73 5.44 -39.01 63.18
C MET A 73 4.78 -40.40 63.22
N LYS A 74 4.57 -41.05 62.06
CA LYS A 74 4.11 -42.44 61.99
C LYS A 74 5.22 -43.49 62.27
N ASN A 75 6.47 -43.07 62.41
CA ASN A 75 7.62 -43.94 62.72
C ASN A 75 8.21 -43.71 64.13
N SER A 76 7.67 -42.78 64.95
CA SER A 76 8.16 -42.50 66.31
C SER A 76 7.43 -43.25 67.43
N ASP A 77 6.24 -43.79 67.16
CA ASP A 77 5.31 -44.25 68.20
C ASP A 77 5.41 -45.77 68.50
N THR A 78 6.42 -46.46 67.95
CA THR A 78 6.62 -47.92 68.14
C THR A 78 7.82 -48.27 69.04
N GLU A 79 8.58 -47.28 69.53
CA GLU A 79 9.72 -47.50 70.46
C GLU A 79 9.67 -46.58 71.69
N LYS A 80 8.68 -46.81 72.57
CA LYS A 80 8.86 -46.81 74.05
C LYS A 80 7.55 -47.11 74.81
N PHE A 81 7.12 -48.37 74.76
CA PHE A 81 6.28 -48.94 75.82
C PHE A 81 7.11 -49.88 76.70
N LYS A 82 8.03 -49.29 77.50
CA LYS A 82 8.57 -49.87 78.74
C LYS A 82 9.52 -48.89 79.47
N ILE A 83 9.12 -48.53 80.70
CA ILE A 83 9.97 -48.21 81.88
C ILE A 83 10.78 -46.88 81.84
N LEU A 84 10.95 -46.09 82.90
CA LEU A 84 10.15 -45.71 84.09
C LEU A 84 10.93 -44.58 84.84
N ASN A 85 10.25 -43.53 85.35
CA ASN A 85 10.65 -42.58 86.44
C ASN A 85 11.99 -41.76 86.37
N GLN A 86 11.93 -40.42 86.47
CA GLN A 86 12.27 -39.54 87.64
C GLN A 86 13.79 -39.41 87.95
N SER A 87 14.40 -38.28 88.37
CA SER A 87 13.98 -36.88 88.61
C SER A 87 15.22 -35.95 88.81
N GLU A 88 15.05 -34.63 88.60
CA GLU A 88 15.75 -33.39 89.10
C GLU A 88 16.87 -33.41 90.19
N PRO A 89 17.64 -32.30 90.49
CA PRO A 89 17.87 -30.98 89.80
C PRO A 89 19.34 -30.38 89.90
N GLU A 90 19.48 -29.05 89.65
CA GLU A 90 20.53 -28.04 90.02
C GLU A 90 21.78 -27.80 89.09
N MET A 91 21.99 -26.59 88.49
CA MET A 91 22.73 -25.34 88.90
C MET A 91 24.29 -25.41 88.71
N ASP A 92 25.10 -24.37 88.36
CA ASP A 92 24.91 -22.97 87.90
C ASP A 92 26.22 -22.35 87.24
N ASP A 93 26.13 -21.14 86.65
CA ASP A 93 27.18 -20.07 86.42
C ASP A 93 28.51 -20.34 85.63
N ASP A 94 29.25 -19.38 85.01
CA ASP A 94 29.17 -17.90 84.83
C ASP A 94 29.98 -17.43 83.56
N SER A 95 29.78 -16.17 83.14
CA SER A 95 30.78 -15.19 82.65
C SER A 95 30.80 -14.70 81.17
N SER A 96 30.83 -13.37 81.05
CA SER A 96 31.35 -12.52 79.94
C SER A 96 30.42 -12.04 78.79
N PRO A 97 30.77 -10.92 78.09
CA PRO A 97 29.87 -10.15 77.19
C PRO A 97 30.48 -10.03 75.74
N PRO A 98 30.19 -9.07 74.81
CA PRO A 98 29.34 -7.87 74.92
C PRO A 98 28.53 -7.35 73.69
N HIS A 99 27.66 -6.39 74.02
CA HIS A 99 27.17 -5.20 73.28
C HIS A 99 26.07 -5.25 72.18
N PRO A 100 25.15 -4.23 72.15
CA PRO A 100 23.88 -4.27 71.39
C PRO A 100 23.67 -3.04 70.48
N HIS A 101 22.45 -2.84 69.96
CA HIS A 101 21.64 -1.61 70.18
C HIS A 101 20.24 -1.68 69.52
N ILE A 102 19.22 -1.20 70.22
CA ILE A 102 17.84 -0.92 69.78
C ILE A 102 17.49 0.47 70.35
N PRO A 103 16.53 1.22 69.77
CA PRO A 103 15.43 1.67 70.65
C PRO A 103 14.03 1.69 69.98
N THR A 104 13.02 1.33 70.78
CA THR A 104 11.61 1.75 70.63
C THR A 104 11.44 3.13 71.31
N THR A 105 10.37 3.94 71.26
CA THR A 105 8.91 3.76 71.10
C THR A 105 8.27 5.16 70.97
N SER A 106 7.05 5.33 70.43
CA SER A 106 6.02 6.30 70.92
C SER A 106 4.82 6.47 69.95
N LEU A 107 3.67 6.94 70.49
CA LEU A 107 2.44 7.23 69.75
C LEU A 107 2.24 8.73 69.47
N ALA A 108 1.57 9.01 68.36
CA ALA A 108 0.60 10.09 68.11
C ALA A 108 0.97 11.58 68.42
N SER A 109 1.10 12.37 67.35
CA SER A 109 0.38 13.66 67.22
C SER A 109 0.21 14.06 65.74
N SER A 110 -0.73 14.96 65.48
CA SER A 110 -1.22 15.35 64.14
C SER A 110 -0.36 16.40 63.43
N VAL A 111 -0.33 16.36 62.08
CA VAL A 111 -0.51 17.55 61.18
C VAL A 111 -0.67 17.09 59.72
N HIS A 112 -1.48 17.82 58.94
CA HIS A 112 -1.72 17.59 57.51
C HIS A 112 -0.47 17.73 56.63
N ILE A 113 -0.28 16.81 55.68
CA ILE A 113 0.41 17.06 54.41
C ILE A 113 -0.42 16.45 53.27
N GLU A 114 -0.85 17.28 52.32
CA GLU A 114 -1.57 16.83 51.12
C GLU A 114 -0.62 16.06 50.18
N GLY A 115 -1.06 14.90 49.66
CA GLY A 115 -0.24 14.18 48.68
C GLY A 115 -0.74 12.82 48.19
N ARG A 116 -1.51 12.81 47.10
CA ARG A 116 -1.70 11.67 46.18
C ARG A 116 -2.12 10.32 46.80
N GLN A 117 -3.41 10.15 47.06
CA GLN A 117 -4.07 8.85 46.98
C GLN A 117 -5.33 8.93 46.12
N ASN A 118 -5.39 8.14 45.03
CA ASN A 118 -6.63 7.58 44.45
C ASN A 118 -6.44 6.67 43.22
N ASN A 119 -5.25 6.63 42.58
CA ASN A 119 -5.08 5.83 41.34
C ASN A 119 -4.85 4.32 41.53
N GLN A 120 -4.72 3.82 42.77
CA GLN A 120 -4.31 2.43 43.03
C GLN A 120 -5.50 1.53 43.45
N THR A 121 -6.45 2.09 44.21
CA THR A 121 -7.74 1.46 44.56
C THR A 121 -8.65 1.33 43.34
N ASP A 122 -8.75 2.37 42.52
CA ASP A 122 -9.51 2.39 41.26
C ASP A 122 -9.03 1.29 40.27
N LEU A 123 -7.71 1.04 40.25
CA LEU A 123 -7.09 0.02 39.41
C LEU A 123 -7.36 -1.42 39.91
N MET A 124 -7.58 -1.58 41.21
CA MET A 124 -7.96 -2.85 41.84
C MET A 124 -9.47 -3.15 41.66
N GLY A 125 -10.31 -2.10 41.65
CA GLY A 125 -11.74 -2.20 41.27
C GLY A 125 -11.92 -2.67 39.83
N MET A 126 -11.28 -2.00 38.86
CA MET A 126 -11.28 -2.45 37.46
C MET A 126 -10.75 -3.89 37.29
N LEU A 127 -9.77 -4.31 38.09
CA LEU A 127 -9.24 -5.68 38.06
C LEU A 127 -10.35 -6.70 38.37
N HIS A 128 -11.20 -6.37 39.36
CA HIS A 128 -12.25 -7.26 39.84
C HIS A 128 -13.48 -7.29 38.91
N GLU A 129 -13.74 -6.24 38.12
CA GLU A 129 -14.72 -6.26 37.04
C GLU A 129 -14.22 -7.10 35.85
N ILE A 130 -12.97 -6.92 35.41
CA ILE A 130 -12.38 -7.66 34.28
C ILE A 130 -12.21 -9.16 34.58
N GLU A 131 -12.00 -9.55 35.85
CA GLU A 131 -11.89 -10.95 36.26
C GLU A 131 -13.27 -11.62 36.52
N LYS A 132 -14.36 -10.84 36.62
CA LYS A 132 -15.73 -11.36 36.75
C LYS A 132 -16.46 -11.54 35.42
N ASP A 133 -16.05 -10.82 34.38
CA ASP A 133 -16.66 -10.91 33.05
C ASP A 133 -15.56 -10.88 31.97
N PRO A 134 -14.89 -12.04 31.72
CA PRO A 134 -13.74 -12.09 30.80
C PRO A 134 -14.13 -11.84 29.34
N ASP A 135 -15.40 -12.12 29.04
CA ASP A 135 -15.91 -12.33 27.70
C ASP A 135 -17.04 -11.34 27.35
N GLY A 136 -17.47 -10.48 28.28
CA GLY A 136 -18.54 -9.46 28.13
C GLY A 136 -18.37 -8.36 27.06
N TYR A 137 -17.41 -8.51 26.14
CA TYR A 137 -17.35 -7.77 24.87
C TYR A 137 -17.58 -8.65 23.63
N GLU A 138 -17.82 -9.96 23.80
CA GLU A 138 -18.27 -10.91 22.77
C GLU A 138 -19.81 -10.94 22.68
N GLY A 139 -20.39 -9.77 22.41
CA GLY A 139 -21.85 -9.56 22.37
C GLY A 139 -22.33 -8.97 21.05
N LEU A 140 -21.96 -9.56 19.91
CA LEU A 140 -22.41 -9.11 18.58
C LEU A 140 -22.39 -10.20 17.49
N HIS A 141 -22.78 -11.43 17.85
CA HIS A 141 -23.25 -12.41 16.87
C HIS A 141 -24.75 -12.23 16.63
N PHE A 142 -25.14 -12.20 15.36
CA PHE A 142 -26.51 -11.97 14.92
C PHE A 142 -27.17 -13.31 14.60
N GLU A 143 -27.88 -13.90 15.57
CA GLU A 143 -28.80 -14.99 15.31
C GLU A 143 -30.20 -14.46 14.95
N SER A 144 -30.91 -15.22 14.11
CA SER A 144 -32.11 -14.78 13.41
C SER A 144 -33.33 -15.61 13.83
N GLY A 145 -34.31 -14.96 14.47
CA GLY A 145 -35.68 -15.47 14.62
C GLY A 145 -36.13 -15.75 16.06
N GLY A 146 -37.31 -15.23 16.43
CA GLY A 146 -37.96 -15.44 17.72
C GLY A 146 -38.62 -14.17 18.26
N GLU A 147 -39.94 -14.20 18.52
CA GLU A 147 -40.72 -13.04 18.97
C GLU A 147 -40.70 -12.83 20.51
N ALA A 148 -41.15 -11.63 20.92
CA ALA A 148 -41.51 -11.19 22.28
C ALA A 148 -40.37 -11.17 23.34
N THR A 149 -40.01 -10.05 23.97
CA THR A 149 -40.88 -9.10 24.68
C THR A 149 -40.08 -7.84 25.02
N GLU A 150 -40.66 -6.63 24.90
CA GLU A 150 -39.97 -5.38 25.24
C GLU A 150 -39.76 -5.20 26.76
N LYS A 151 -38.52 -4.91 27.17
CA LYS A 151 -38.22 -4.11 28.39
C LYS A 151 -37.05 -3.17 28.13
N ASN A 152 -37.23 -1.91 28.52
CA ASN A 152 -36.35 -0.80 28.15
C ASN A 152 -34.94 -0.88 28.74
N MET A 153 -33.92 -0.78 27.87
CA MET A 153 -32.56 -0.36 28.24
C MET A 153 -32.23 0.99 27.58
N PRO A 154 -31.47 1.89 28.25
CA PRO A 154 -31.16 3.21 27.73
C PRO A 154 -30.18 3.15 26.54
N LYS A 155 -30.54 3.78 25.42
CA LYS A 155 -29.72 3.88 24.20
C LYS A 155 -28.52 4.83 24.37
N GLY A 156 -27.51 4.42 25.14
CA GLY A 156 -26.25 5.14 25.30
C GLY A 156 -25.30 5.00 24.10
N LYS A 157 -25.35 5.94 23.15
CA LYS A 157 -24.32 6.08 22.09
C LYS A 157 -22.99 6.55 22.69
N HIS A 158 -22.19 5.66 23.28
CA HIS A 158 -20.85 6.01 23.74
C HIS A 158 -19.87 6.17 22.56
N SER A 159 -19.60 7.43 22.21
CA SER A 159 -18.52 7.79 21.29
C SER A 159 -17.17 7.49 21.94
N SER A 160 -16.58 6.32 21.64
CA SER A 160 -15.26 5.95 22.15
C SER A 160 -14.20 6.96 21.72
N THR A 161 -13.51 7.52 22.72
CA THR A 161 -12.52 8.58 22.54
C THR A 161 -11.22 8.00 21.97
N HIS A 162 -10.47 8.78 21.17
CA HIS A 162 -9.20 8.32 20.58
C HIS A 162 -8.23 7.67 21.58
N SER A 163 -8.16 8.20 22.81
CA SER A 163 -7.35 7.63 23.90
C SER A 163 -7.78 6.21 24.28
N GLN A 164 -9.09 5.93 24.35
CA GLN A 164 -9.64 4.61 24.67
C GLN A 164 -9.33 3.59 23.56
N MET A 165 -9.46 4.00 22.29
CA MET A 165 -9.10 3.14 21.15
C MET A 165 -7.62 2.74 21.15
N PHE A 166 -6.71 3.67 21.46
CA PHE A 166 -5.29 3.34 21.62
C PHE A 166 -5.03 2.46 22.85
N LYS A 167 -5.71 2.69 23.99
CA LYS A 167 -5.58 1.85 25.19
C LYS A 167 -5.98 0.40 24.89
N TYR A 168 -7.11 0.19 24.23
CA TYR A 168 -7.56 -1.13 23.75
C TYR A 168 -6.50 -1.79 22.86
N ALA A 169 -6.05 -1.09 21.81
CA ALA A 169 -5.09 -1.63 20.85
C ALA A 169 -3.77 -2.05 21.52
N TYR A 170 -3.19 -1.23 22.40
CA TYR A 170 -1.93 -1.60 23.07
C TYR A 170 -2.09 -2.73 24.08
N VAL A 171 -3.21 -2.80 24.81
CA VAL A 171 -3.50 -3.93 25.71
C VAL A 171 -3.60 -5.23 24.90
N GLN A 172 -4.27 -5.22 23.74
CA GLN A 172 -4.39 -6.40 22.89
C GLN A 172 -3.05 -6.82 22.26
N LEU A 173 -2.24 -5.86 21.78
CA LEU A 173 -0.88 -6.15 21.28
C LEU A 173 0.03 -6.79 22.33
N GLU A 174 -0.14 -6.44 23.62
CA GLU A 174 0.65 -7.04 24.69
C GLU A 174 0.14 -8.41 25.11
N LYS A 175 -1.18 -8.66 25.06
CA LYS A 175 -1.74 -10.02 25.14
C LYS A 175 -1.20 -10.92 24.01
N GLU A 176 -1.21 -10.44 22.76
CA GLU A 176 -0.68 -11.16 21.59
C GLU A 176 0.82 -11.50 21.76
N LYS A 177 1.63 -10.58 22.28
CA LYS A 177 3.06 -10.85 22.57
C LYS A 177 3.25 -11.89 23.67
N ALA A 178 2.45 -11.82 24.74
CA ALA A 178 2.51 -12.79 25.83
C ALA A 178 2.15 -14.20 25.32
N GLN A 179 1.07 -14.31 24.54
CA GLN A 179 0.69 -15.55 23.86
C GLN A 179 1.78 -16.02 22.89
N GLN A 180 2.47 -15.14 22.16
CA GLN A 180 3.58 -15.53 21.28
C GLN A 180 4.80 -16.06 22.04
N GLN A 181 5.11 -15.52 23.23
CA GLN A 181 6.17 -16.04 24.09
C GLN A 181 5.79 -17.39 24.72
N GLU A 182 4.52 -17.59 25.08
CA GLU A 182 4.00 -18.89 25.50
C GLU A 182 4.00 -19.90 24.32
N ASN A 183 3.62 -19.47 23.11
CA ASN A 183 3.62 -20.28 21.88
C ASN A 183 5.01 -20.80 21.48
N HIS A 184 6.06 -20.00 21.66
CA HIS A 184 7.45 -20.43 21.42
C HIS A 184 7.89 -21.56 22.37
N ASN A 185 7.18 -21.73 23.50
CA ASN A 185 7.45 -22.74 24.51
C ASN A 185 6.38 -23.87 24.53
N LEU A 186 5.46 -23.92 23.55
CA LEU A 186 4.39 -24.91 23.54
C LEU A 186 4.91 -26.32 23.21
N THR A 187 4.50 -27.27 24.05
CA THR A 187 4.57 -28.70 23.75
C THR A 187 3.56 -29.09 22.66
N PHE A 188 3.80 -30.21 21.98
CA PHE A 188 3.00 -30.75 20.87
C PHE A 188 1.46 -30.68 21.07
N SER A 189 0.98 -30.94 22.30
CA SER A 189 -0.45 -30.86 22.68
C SER A 189 -1.06 -29.45 22.56
N GLY A 190 -0.29 -28.39 22.82
CA GLY A 190 -0.76 -27.01 22.69
C GLY A 190 -0.94 -26.56 21.24
N VAL A 191 -0.08 -27.07 20.34
CA VAL A 191 -0.21 -26.84 18.89
C VAL A 191 -1.48 -27.49 18.34
N ILE A 192 -1.81 -28.70 18.82
CA ILE A 192 -3.06 -29.39 18.47
C ILE A 192 -4.28 -28.58 18.92
N LYS A 193 -4.30 -28.07 20.16
CA LYS A 193 -5.40 -27.21 20.64
C LYS A 193 -5.61 -25.93 19.81
N MET A 194 -4.54 -25.31 19.31
CA MET A 194 -4.67 -24.19 18.35
C MET A 194 -5.17 -24.62 16.97
N ALA A 195 -4.87 -25.85 16.54
CA ALA A 195 -5.36 -26.38 15.27
C ALA A 195 -6.85 -26.76 15.32
N THR A 196 -7.37 -27.19 16.48
CA THR A 196 -8.74 -27.69 16.66
C THR A 196 -9.81 -26.65 17.00
N ASN A 197 -9.47 -25.38 17.23
CA ASN A 197 -10.44 -24.31 17.46
C ASN A 197 -10.63 -23.44 16.19
N PRO A 198 -11.53 -23.80 15.26
CA PRO A 198 -11.73 -23.06 14.01
C PRO A 198 -12.37 -21.68 14.19
N GLU A 199 -13.11 -21.45 15.29
CA GLU A 199 -13.96 -20.27 15.49
C GLU A 199 -13.19 -18.94 15.56
N ASN A 200 -11.89 -18.97 15.89
CA ASN A 200 -11.06 -17.76 16.00
C ASN A 200 -10.35 -17.33 14.70
N ARG A 201 -10.55 -18.02 13.56
CA ARG A 201 -9.87 -17.68 12.31
C ARG A 201 -10.53 -16.51 11.57
N ARG A 202 -10.10 -15.27 11.89
CA ARG A 202 -10.49 -14.03 11.17
C ARG A 202 -10.07 -13.95 9.68
N ARG A 203 -9.44 -14.99 9.11
CA ARG A 203 -8.97 -15.05 7.70
C ARG A 203 -9.34 -16.40 7.05
N PRO A 204 -9.93 -16.46 5.83
CA PRO A 204 -10.11 -17.73 5.12
C PRO A 204 -8.76 -18.24 4.57
N PRO A 205 -8.42 -19.53 4.73
CA PRO A 205 -7.21 -20.11 4.15
C PRO A 205 -7.35 -20.32 2.63
N ILE A 206 -6.28 -20.09 1.87
CA ILE A 206 -6.30 -20.27 0.41
C ILE A 206 -5.05 -21.03 -0.07
N GLU A 207 -5.23 -22.27 -0.49
CA GLU A 207 -4.23 -22.99 -1.29
C GLU A 207 -4.28 -22.53 -2.75
N VAL A 208 -3.11 -22.28 -3.34
CA VAL A 208 -2.95 -21.98 -4.77
C VAL A 208 -2.17 -23.12 -5.41
N SER A 209 -2.85 -23.93 -6.23
CA SER A 209 -2.24 -25.00 -7.02
C SER A 209 -2.07 -24.53 -8.47
N PHE A 210 -1.04 -25.02 -9.15
CA PHE A 210 -0.81 -24.74 -10.57
C PHE A 210 -0.44 -26.04 -11.28
N LYS A 211 -1.00 -26.24 -12.48
CA LYS A 211 -0.79 -27.44 -13.30
C LYS A 211 -0.48 -27.04 -14.73
N ASP A 212 0.66 -27.53 -15.22
CA ASP A 212 1.18 -27.34 -16.57
C ASP A 212 1.21 -25.88 -17.01
N LEU A 213 1.57 -25.00 -16.07
CA LEU A 213 1.57 -23.56 -16.28
C LEU A 213 2.68 -23.20 -17.27
N ASN A 214 2.28 -22.84 -18.49
CA ASN A 214 3.17 -22.26 -19.49
C ASN A 214 2.81 -20.80 -19.70
N LEU A 215 3.83 -19.99 -19.98
CA LEU A 215 3.65 -18.56 -20.20
C LEU A 215 4.50 -18.11 -21.38
N THR A 216 3.85 -17.58 -22.41
CA THR A 216 4.48 -17.16 -23.67
C THR A 216 4.27 -15.68 -23.93
N LEU A 217 5.34 -14.95 -24.19
CA LEU A 217 5.29 -13.53 -24.49
C LEU A 217 4.75 -13.33 -25.93
N LYS A 218 3.55 -12.75 -26.09
CA LYS A 218 2.90 -12.61 -27.40
C LYS A 218 3.76 -11.84 -28.42
N ALA A 219 4.47 -10.82 -27.96
CA ALA A 219 5.31 -9.96 -28.81
C ALA A 219 6.40 -10.72 -29.60
N LYS A 220 7.04 -11.71 -28.97
CA LYS A 220 8.23 -12.40 -29.49
C LYS A 220 8.08 -13.93 -29.57
N ASN A 221 6.89 -14.46 -29.28
CA ASN A 221 6.63 -15.89 -29.06
C ASN A 221 7.64 -16.60 -28.11
N LYS A 222 8.31 -15.86 -27.23
CA LYS A 222 9.29 -16.42 -26.31
C LYS A 222 8.59 -17.05 -25.11
N HIS A 223 8.89 -18.33 -24.84
CA HIS A 223 8.49 -18.99 -23.60
C HIS A 223 9.24 -18.38 -22.41
N LEU A 224 8.51 -17.99 -21.37
CA LEU A 224 9.03 -17.42 -20.12
C LEU A 224 8.87 -18.39 -18.93
N LEU A 225 7.85 -19.26 -18.98
CA LEU A 225 7.60 -20.35 -18.04
C LEU A 225 7.10 -21.57 -18.81
N ARG A 226 7.48 -22.78 -18.38
CA ARG A 226 7.19 -24.03 -19.09
C ARG A 226 6.95 -25.18 -18.10
N CYS A 227 5.80 -25.84 -18.24
CA CYS A 227 5.40 -27.02 -17.46
C CYS A 227 5.59 -26.87 -15.94
N VAL A 228 5.32 -25.68 -15.42
CA VAL A 228 5.44 -25.40 -13.98
C VAL A 228 4.20 -25.97 -13.28
N THR A 229 4.41 -26.97 -12.41
CA THR A 229 3.37 -27.71 -11.68
C THR A 229 3.73 -27.80 -10.19
N GLY A 230 2.75 -27.57 -9.30
CA GLY A 230 2.98 -27.50 -7.85
C GLY A 230 1.83 -26.86 -7.07
N ASN A 231 2.07 -26.56 -5.78
CA ASN A 231 1.10 -25.92 -4.89
C ASN A 231 1.74 -25.13 -3.74
N ILE A 232 1.12 -23.99 -3.42
CA ILE A 232 1.48 -23.09 -2.31
C ILE A 232 0.35 -23.19 -1.28
N LYS A 233 0.67 -23.69 -0.09
CA LYS A 233 -0.31 -24.05 0.95
C LYS A 233 -0.49 -22.92 1.98
N PRO A 234 -1.70 -22.77 2.56
CA PRO A 234 -1.92 -21.86 3.68
C PRO A 234 -1.12 -22.29 4.91
N GLY A 235 -0.72 -21.32 5.74
CA GLY A 235 0.06 -21.60 6.94
C GLY A 235 1.58 -21.62 6.74
N ARG A 236 2.06 -21.46 5.50
CA ARG A 236 3.45 -21.71 5.09
C ARG A 236 4.04 -20.54 4.31
N ILE A 237 5.37 -20.40 4.41
CA ILE A 237 6.17 -19.48 3.59
C ILE A 237 6.90 -20.29 2.51
N THR A 238 6.52 -20.05 1.26
CA THR A 238 7.18 -20.60 0.08
C THR A 238 8.15 -19.57 -0.51
N ALA A 239 9.42 -19.94 -0.66
CA ALA A 239 10.41 -19.13 -1.35
C ALA A 239 10.56 -19.54 -2.82
N VAL A 240 10.66 -18.57 -3.72
CA VAL A 240 10.93 -18.78 -5.15
C VAL A 240 12.36 -18.32 -5.45
N MET A 241 13.21 -19.23 -5.90
CA MET A 241 14.64 -19.02 -6.15
C MET A 241 15.03 -19.52 -7.55
N GLY A 242 16.27 -19.23 -7.95
CA GLY A 242 16.82 -19.55 -9.27
C GLY A 242 17.68 -18.41 -9.83
N PRO A 243 18.46 -18.64 -10.89
CA PRO A 243 19.35 -17.63 -11.48
C PRO A 243 18.59 -16.46 -12.11
N SER A 244 19.34 -15.46 -12.56
CA SER A 244 18.79 -14.34 -13.32
C SER A 244 18.19 -14.82 -14.64
N GLY A 245 17.02 -14.29 -15.01
CA GLY A 245 16.28 -14.73 -16.19
C GLY A 245 15.50 -16.06 -16.07
N ALA A 246 15.53 -16.75 -14.92
CA ALA A 246 14.76 -17.99 -14.67
C ALA A 246 13.23 -17.82 -14.56
N GLY A 247 12.69 -16.61 -14.77
CA GLY A 247 11.25 -16.35 -14.75
C GLY A 247 10.63 -16.15 -13.36
N LYS A 248 11.41 -16.00 -12.28
CA LYS A 248 10.92 -15.83 -10.88
C LYS A 248 9.77 -14.81 -10.72
N THR A 249 10.02 -13.54 -11.10
CA THR A 249 9.03 -12.46 -11.12
C THR A 249 7.86 -12.73 -12.07
N THR A 250 8.12 -13.45 -13.18
CA THR A 250 7.09 -13.85 -14.15
C THR A 250 6.15 -14.90 -13.54
N PHE A 251 6.68 -15.87 -12.80
CA PHE A 251 5.90 -16.87 -12.06
C PHE A 251 5.02 -16.20 -11.00
N LEU A 252 5.59 -15.32 -10.18
CA LEU A 252 4.81 -14.57 -9.19
C LEU A 252 3.73 -13.69 -9.86
N SER A 253 4.05 -13.07 -11.00
CA SER A 253 3.08 -12.28 -11.78
C SER A 253 1.98 -13.13 -12.42
N ALA A 254 2.28 -14.37 -12.82
CA ALA A 254 1.30 -15.33 -13.32
C ALA A 254 0.33 -15.74 -12.21
N LEU A 255 0.87 -16.14 -11.05
CA LEU A 255 0.07 -16.46 -9.86
C LEU A 255 -0.81 -15.29 -9.39
N ALA A 256 -0.34 -14.04 -9.53
CA ALA A 256 -1.11 -12.85 -9.20
C ALA A 256 -2.20 -12.49 -10.24
N GLY A 257 -2.29 -13.19 -11.37
CA GLY A 257 -3.16 -12.83 -12.50
C GLY A 257 -2.73 -11.54 -13.21
N LYS A 258 -1.46 -11.16 -13.10
CA LYS A 258 -0.87 -9.90 -13.60
C LYS A 258 0.05 -10.08 -14.82
N ALA A 259 0.11 -11.28 -15.41
CA ALA A 259 0.93 -11.57 -16.60
C ALA A 259 0.31 -11.01 -17.91
N ILE A 260 0.25 -9.69 -17.99
CA ILE A 260 -0.29 -8.92 -19.11
C ILE A 260 0.61 -9.12 -20.36
N GLY A 261 0.01 -9.16 -21.56
CA GLY A 261 0.73 -9.34 -22.83
C GLY A 261 1.28 -10.75 -23.07
N CYS A 262 0.91 -11.71 -22.22
CA CYS A 262 1.36 -13.09 -22.30
C CYS A 262 0.18 -14.04 -22.54
N LYS A 263 0.37 -15.04 -23.41
CA LYS A 263 -0.56 -16.17 -23.53
C LYS A 263 -0.17 -17.19 -22.46
N THR A 264 -1.06 -17.36 -21.48
CA THR A 264 -0.95 -18.35 -20.40
C THR A 264 -1.71 -19.61 -20.81
N THR A 265 -1.11 -20.78 -20.63
CA THR A 265 -1.77 -22.09 -20.78
C THR A 265 -1.50 -22.95 -19.54
N GLY A 266 -2.26 -24.04 -19.38
CA GLY A 266 -2.35 -24.76 -18.11
C GLY A 266 -3.51 -24.23 -17.25
N SER A 267 -3.50 -24.57 -15.96
CA SER A 267 -4.52 -24.12 -15.01
C SER A 267 -3.91 -23.66 -13.68
N ILE A 268 -4.52 -22.63 -13.08
CA ILE A 268 -4.26 -22.21 -11.71
C ILE A 268 -5.55 -22.49 -10.95
N LEU A 269 -5.47 -23.32 -9.91
CA LEU A 269 -6.60 -23.71 -9.09
C LEU A 269 -6.47 -23.09 -7.69
N ILE A 270 -7.60 -22.68 -7.14
CA ILE A 270 -7.71 -22.02 -5.85
C ILE A 270 -8.59 -22.89 -4.96
N ASN A 271 -8.04 -23.41 -3.86
CA ASN A 271 -8.71 -24.43 -3.05
C ASN A 271 -9.30 -25.60 -3.90
N GLY A 272 -8.55 -26.02 -4.93
CA GLY A 272 -8.94 -27.08 -5.87
C GLY A 272 -9.92 -26.69 -6.99
N LYS A 273 -10.44 -25.45 -7.02
CA LYS A 273 -11.37 -24.95 -8.04
C LYS A 273 -10.66 -24.13 -9.11
N ASN A 274 -11.12 -24.19 -10.36
CA ASN A 274 -10.60 -23.37 -11.47
C ASN A 274 -11.15 -21.92 -11.44
N ASP A 275 -11.03 -21.28 -10.28
CA ASP A 275 -11.48 -19.89 -10.06
C ASP A 275 -10.39 -18.89 -10.46
N SER A 276 -10.78 -17.73 -11.00
CA SER A 276 -9.81 -16.67 -11.30
C SER A 276 -9.25 -16.08 -10.00
N ILE A 277 -7.92 -15.97 -9.90
CA ILE A 277 -7.26 -15.33 -8.76
C ILE A 277 -7.67 -13.85 -8.58
N LEU A 278 -8.14 -13.21 -9.66
CA LEU A 278 -8.69 -11.84 -9.61
C LEU A 278 -10.00 -11.75 -8.81
N SER A 279 -10.76 -12.84 -8.70
CA SER A 279 -11.93 -12.94 -7.81
C SER A 279 -11.58 -12.79 -6.33
N TYR A 280 -10.30 -12.95 -5.96
CA TYR A 280 -9.78 -12.81 -4.60
C TYR A 280 -8.95 -11.53 -4.37
N LYS A 281 -8.95 -10.59 -5.33
CA LYS A 281 -8.17 -9.34 -5.31
C LYS A 281 -8.31 -8.50 -4.02
N ARG A 282 -9.44 -8.59 -3.31
CA ARG A 282 -9.69 -7.87 -2.04
C ARG A 282 -9.00 -8.48 -0.81
N ILE A 283 -8.56 -9.73 -0.89
CA ILE A 283 -7.87 -10.47 0.18
C ILE A 283 -6.48 -10.95 -0.25
N MET A 284 -6.02 -10.53 -1.43
CA MET A 284 -4.65 -10.69 -1.90
C MET A 284 -3.84 -9.41 -1.62
N GLY A 285 -2.67 -9.57 -1.02
CA GLY A 285 -1.60 -8.58 -1.03
C GLY A 285 -0.58 -8.92 -2.12
N PHE A 286 -0.12 -7.90 -2.86
CA PHE A 286 0.96 -8.04 -3.86
C PHE A 286 1.97 -6.92 -3.68
N VAL A 287 3.19 -7.28 -3.27
CA VAL A 287 4.32 -6.36 -3.10
C VAL A 287 5.20 -6.43 -4.36
N PRO A 288 5.26 -5.37 -5.20
CA PRO A 288 6.15 -5.33 -6.36
C PRO A 288 7.62 -5.15 -5.94
N GLN A 289 8.53 -5.47 -6.86
CA GLN A 289 9.98 -5.27 -6.70
C GLN A 289 10.31 -3.79 -6.41
N ASP A 290 9.67 -2.86 -7.13
CA ASP A 290 9.82 -1.41 -6.93
C ASP A 290 9.10 -0.91 -5.66
N ASP A 291 9.77 -0.06 -4.88
CA ASP A 291 9.25 0.50 -3.63
C ASP A 291 8.35 1.73 -3.83
N ILE A 292 7.25 1.54 -4.57
CA ILE A 292 6.27 2.58 -4.91
C ILE A 292 5.45 2.97 -3.65
N VAL A 293 5.84 4.05 -2.97
CA VAL A 293 5.22 4.57 -1.73
C VAL A 293 5.21 6.11 -1.78
N HIS A 294 4.12 6.75 -1.31
CA HIS A 294 4.00 8.22 -1.36
C HIS A 294 5.03 8.91 -0.46
N GLY A 295 6.03 9.54 -1.07
CA GLY A 295 7.13 10.23 -0.40
C GLY A 295 6.72 11.43 0.47
N ASN A 296 5.67 12.17 0.05
CA ASN A 296 5.15 13.37 0.73
C ASN A 296 4.27 13.04 1.95
N LEU A 297 4.10 11.76 2.29
CA LEU A 297 3.34 11.27 3.43
C LEU A 297 4.25 10.59 4.46
N THR A 298 3.82 10.55 5.72
CA THR A 298 4.53 9.79 6.75
C THR A 298 4.32 8.29 6.57
N VAL A 299 5.15 7.49 7.25
CA VAL A 299 4.97 6.03 7.30
C VAL A 299 3.58 5.67 7.81
N GLU A 300 3.13 6.29 8.91
CA GLU A 300 1.80 6.05 9.47
C GLU A 300 0.66 6.42 8.51
N GLU A 301 0.78 7.56 7.82
CA GLU A 301 -0.26 8.03 6.90
C GLU A 301 -0.43 7.11 5.69
N ASN A 302 0.67 6.59 5.14
CA ASN A 302 0.66 5.61 4.07
C ASN A 302 -0.11 4.33 4.50
N LEU A 303 0.22 3.80 5.68
CA LEU A 303 -0.40 2.60 6.24
C LEU A 303 -1.89 2.82 6.56
N TRP A 304 -2.24 3.92 7.22
CA TRP A 304 -3.63 4.31 7.48
C TRP A 304 -4.44 4.50 6.21
N PHE A 305 -3.83 5.04 5.15
CA PHE A 305 -4.53 5.21 3.88
C PHE A 305 -4.89 3.86 3.25
N SER A 306 -3.93 2.92 3.17
CA SER A 306 -4.20 1.56 2.68
C SER A 306 -5.27 0.87 3.53
N ALA A 307 -5.13 0.91 4.85
CA ALA A 307 -6.08 0.33 5.80
C ALA A 307 -7.51 0.90 5.64
N ASN A 308 -7.67 2.23 5.59
CA ASN A 308 -8.97 2.87 5.45
C ASN A 308 -9.66 2.59 4.10
N CYS A 309 -8.90 2.31 3.04
CA CYS A 309 -9.44 2.04 1.70
C CYS A 309 -9.71 0.54 1.43
N ARG A 310 -9.03 -0.38 2.13
CA ARG A 310 -9.05 -1.84 1.81
C ARG A 310 -9.51 -2.76 2.96
N LEU A 311 -9.46 -2.36 4.23
CA LEU A 311 -10.04 -3.16 5.33
C LEU A 311 -11.57 -3.22 5.22
N SER A 312 -12.17 -4.26 5.83
CA SER A 312 -13.63 -4.42 5.84
C SER A 312 -14.35 -3.19 6.40
N VAL A 313 -15.54 -2.89 5.86
CA VAL A 313 -16.42 -1.84 6.39
C VAL A 313 -16.90 -2.18 7.80
N ASP A 314 -17.09 -3.48 8.08
CA ASP A 314 -17.73 -3.99 9.30
C ASP A 314 -16.79 -3.99 10.53
N LEU A 315 -15.47 -3.90 10.29
CA LEU A 315 -14.46 -3.78 11.34
C LEU A 315 -14.61 -2.47 12.13
N SER A 316 -14.57 -2.56 13.46
CA SER A 316 -14.62 -1.41 14.35
C SER A 316 -13.43 -0.46 14.13
N LYS A 317 -13.56 0.79 14.58
CA LYS A 317 -12.42 1.73 14.55
C LYS A 317 -11.27 1.26 15.43
N ALA A 318 -11.55 0.55 16.53
CA ALA A 318 -10.55 0.04 17.45
C ALA A 318 -9.75 -1.12 16.85
N ASP A 319 -10.40 -2.06 16.14
CA ASP A 319 -9.72 -3.11 15.37
C ASP A 319 -8.81 -2.51 14.29
N LYS A 320 -9.26 -1.46 13.59
CA LYS A 320 -8.44 -0.77 12.58
C LYS A 320 -7.19 -0.12 13.17
N VAL A 321 -7.28 0.44 14.38
CA VAL A 321 -6.11 0.93 15.13
C VAL A 321 -5.18 -0.22 15.51
N LEU A 322 -5.74 -1.33 16.01
CA LEU A 322 -4.98 -2.54 16.38
C LEU A 322 -4.18 -3.09 15.19
N ILE A 323 -4.82 -3.30 14.04
CA ILE A 323 -4.17 -3.83 12.82
C ILE A 323 -3.00 -2.93 12.38
N VAL A 324 -3.21 -1.61 12.33
CA VAL A 324 -2.17 -0.66 11.89
C VAL A 324 -1.00 -0.61 12.89
N GLU A 325 -1.28 -0.57 14.21
CA GLU A 325 -0.20 -0.60 15.22
C GLU A 325 0.53 -1.95 15.25
N ARG A 326 -0.17 -3.09 15.04
CA ARG A 326 0.43 -4.43 14.92
C ARG A 326 1.46 -4.46 13.81
N VAL A 327 1.10 -4.00 12.60
CA VAL A 327 1.99 -3.98 11.44
C VAL A 327 3.18 -3.03 11.62
N ILE A 328 2.95 -1.83 12.17
CA ILE A 328 4.03 -0.87 12.48
C ILE A 328 5.03 -1.46 13.49
N GLU A 329 4.54 -2.19 14.49
CA GLU A 329 5.41 -2.83 15.49
C GLU A 329 6.15 -4.05 14.93
N PHE A 330 5.47 -4.96 14.23
CA PHE A 330 6.08 -6.21 13.76
C PHE A 330 7.13 -5.96 12.66
N LEU A 331 6.95 -4.93 11.83
CA LEU A 331 7.95 -4.50 10.86
C LEU A 331 9.04 -3.59 11.46
N GLY A 332 9.00 -3.29 12.75
CA GLY A 332 9.99 -2.43 13.42
C GLY A 332 10.02 -1.00 12.89
N LEU A 333 8.86 -0.44 12.53
CA LEU A 333 8.71 0.90 11.96
C LEU A 333 8.39 1.98 13.01
N GLN A 334 8.28 1.62 14.29
CA GLN A 334 7.88 2.54 15.38
C GLN A 334 8.76 3.81 15.49
N THR A 335 10.07 3.72 15.22
CA THR A 335 11.00 4.86 15.30
C THR A 335 10.83 5.87 14.16
N VAL A 336 10.43 5.41 12.97
CA VAL A 336 10.24 6.23 11.76
C VAL A 336 8.77 6.46 11.41
N ARG A 337 7.87 6.04 12.30
CA ARG A 337 6.42 6.05 12.14
C ARG A 337 5.86 7.41 11.71
N ASN A 338 6.38 8.49 12.29
CA ASN A 338 5.95 9.87 12.02
C ASN A 338 6.89 10.59 11.02
N SER A 339 7.92 9.91 10.51
CA SER A 339 8.85 10.46 9.52
C SER A 339 8.24 10.41 8.13
N LEU A 340 8.53 11.41 7.29
CA LEU A 340 8.19 11.39 5.86
C LEU A 340 8.98 10.29 5.15
N VAL A 341 8.32 9.56 4.24
CA VAL A 341 8.98 8.51 3.45
C VAL A 341 10.07 9.09 2.52
N GLY A 342 9.89 10.33 2.10
CA GLY A 342 10.82 11.08 1.25
C GLY A 342 10.65 10.79 -0.24
N THR A 343 10.95 11.78 -1.06
CA THR A 343 10.98 11.69 -2.52
C THR A 343 12.43 11.56 -3.01
N VAL A 344 12.65 11.61 -4.32
CA VAL A 344 14.00 11.73 -4.90
C VAL A 344 14.64 13.08 -4.51
N GLU A 345 13.84 14.14 -4.45
CA GLU A 345 14.28 15.50 -4.12
C GLU A 345 14.45 15.74 -2.60
N LYS A 346 13.55 15.16 -1.79
CA LYS A 346 13.52 15.35 -0.32
C LYS A 346 13.88 14.04 0.38
N ARG A 347 15.07 13.97 0.98
CA ARG A 347 15.52 12.84 1.81
C ARG A 347 14.49 12.52 2.91
N GLY A 348 14.17 11.24 3.07
CA GLY A 348 13.28 10.72 4.12
C GLY A 348 13.89 9.50 4.81
N ILE A 349 13.08 8.46 5.03
CA ILE A 349 13.51 7.19 5.62
C ILE A 349 14.52 6.43 4.74
N SER A 350 15.25 5.47 5.32
CA SER A 350 16.22 4.65 4.58
C SER A 350 15.53 3.71 3.57
N GLY A 351 16.27 3.24 2.56
CA GLY A 351 15.75 2.28 1.56
C GLY A 351 15.16 1.03 2.22
N GLY A 352 15.87 0.42 3.16
CA GLY A 352 15.36 -0.76 3.88
C GLY A 352 14.21 -0.49 4.86
N GLN A 353 14.02 0.75 5.30
CA GLN A 353 12.78 1.15 5.98
C GLN A 353 11.64 1.28 4.96
N ARG A 354 11.89 1.90 3.80
CA ARG A 354 10.92 2.03 2.70
C ARG A 354 10.46 0.67 2.15
N LYS A 355 11.35 -0.31 2.00
CA LYS A 355 11.04 -1.71 1.67
C LYS A 355 10.04 -2.32 2.67
N ARG A 356 10.26 -2.10 3.97
CA ARG A 356 9.34 -2.56 5.02
C ARG A 356 8.00 -1.81 5.00
N VAL A 357 7.97 -0.51 4.72
CA VAL A 357 6.71 0.23 4.50
C VAL A 357 5.95 -0.30 3.28
N ASN A 358 6.67 -0.61 2.18
CA ASN A 358 6.12 -1.22 0.97
C ASN A 358 5.40 -2.55 1.27
N VAL A 359 6.03 -3.43 2.06
CA VAL A 359 5.37 -4.67 2.55
C VAL A 359 4.20 -4.35 3.49
N GLY A 360 4.38 -3.40 4.41
CA GLY A 360 3.36 -2.98 5.37
C GLY A 360 2.05 -2.51 4.71
N LEU A 361 2.11 -1.83 3.57
CA LEU A 361 0.94 -1.40 2.79
C LEU A 361 0.02 -2.57 2.38
N GLU A 362 0.58 -3.76 2.18
CA GLU A 362 -0.15 -4.98 1.84
C GLU A 362 -0.46 -5.84 3.08
N MET A 363 0.32 -5.75 4.17
CA MET A 363 -0.01 -6.43 5.44
C MET A 363 -1.19 -5.79 6.18
N VAL A 364 -1.32 -4.45 6.19
CA VAL A 364 -2.42 -3.75 6.91
C VAL A 364 -3.83 -4.03 6.36
N ILE A 365 -3.95 -4.82 5.30
CA ILE A 365 -5.24 -5.22 4.74
C ILE A 365 -5.69 -6.61 5.21
N GLU A 366 -4.97 -7.23 6.16
CA GLU A 366 -5.19 -8.61 6.63
C GLU A 366 -5.41 -9.57 5.45
N PRO A 367 -4.41 -9.77 4.59
CA PRO A 367 -4.53 -10.63 3.41
C PRO A 367 -4.62 -12.11 3.82
N SER A 368 -5.26 -12.91 2.97
CA SER A 368 -5.22 -14.38 2.99
C SER A 368 -4.11 -14.95 2.10
N ILE A 369 -3.74 -14.23 1.03
CA ILE A 369 -2.59 -14.54 0.18
C ILE A 369 -1.68 -13.31 0.15
N LEU A 370 -0.39 -13.49 0.39
CA LEU A 370 0.60 -12.43 0.26
C LEU A 370 1.71 -12.86 -0.71
N LEU A 371 1.77 -12.20 -1.86
CA LEU A 371 2.77 -12.40 -2.90
C LEU A 371 3.81 -11.27 -2.83
N LEU A 372 5.10 -11.60 -2.70
CA LEU A 372 6.16 -10.59 -2.57
C LEU A 372 7.29 -10.79 -3.58
N ASP A 373 7.62 -9.76 -4.35
CA ASP A 373 8.73 -9.78 -5.31
C ASP A 373 9.97 -9.12 -4.68
N GLU A 374 11.01 -9.92 -4.45
CA GLU A 374 12.29 -9.54 -3.83
C GLU A 374 12.20 -8.61 -2.60
N PRO A 375 11.37 -8.93 -1.58
CA PRO A 375 11.14 -8.04 -0.43
C PRO A 375 12.34 -7.93 0.52
N THR A 376 13.38 -8.77 0.34
CA THR A 376 14.66 -8.71 1.07
C THR A 376 15.77 -7.98 0.31
N SER A 377 15.54 -7.60 -0.96
CA SER A 377 16.54 -6.86 -1.73
C SER A 377 16.79 -5.47 -1.11
N GLY A 378 18.06 -5.07 -0.97
CA GLY A 378 18.46 -3.83 -0.31
C GLY A 378 18.27 -3.80 1.22
N LEU A 379 17.99 -4.94 1.86
CA LEU A 379 17.99 -5.08 3.33
C LEU A 379 19.30 -5.68 3.83
N ASP A 380 19.73 -5.24 5.01
CA ASP A 380 20.74 -5.97 5.79
C ASP A 380 20.17 -7.29 6.34
N SER A 381 21.04 -8.21 6.75
CA SER A 381 20.66 -9.53 7.26
C SER A 381 19.72 -9.46 8.48
N SER A 382 19.88 -8.47 9.36
CA SER A 382 19.05 -8.32 10.56
C SER A 382 17.65 -7.79 10.23
N SER A 383 17.54 -6.79 9.35
CA SER A 383 16.25 -6.31 8.83
C SER A 383 15.52 -7.38 8.02
N SER A 384 16.25 -8.19 7.25
CA SER A 384 15.70 -9.32 6.50
C SER A 384 15.11 -10.40 7.43
N GLN A 385 15.83 -10.76 8.50
CA GLN A 385 15.33 -11.69 9.51
C GLN A 385 14.11 -11.13 10.25
N LEU A 386 14.11 -9.83 10.59
CA LEU A 386 12.95 -9.16 11.21
C LEU A 386 11.72 -9.21 10.31
N LEU A 387 11.88 -8.89 9.02
CA LEU A 387 10.81 -8.98 8.02
C LEU A 387 10.28 -10.42 7.91
N LEU A 388 11.16 -11.41 7.80
CA LEU A 388 10.75 -12.81 7.66
C LEU A 388 10.10 -13.36 8.95
N ARG A 389 10.48 -12.86 10.13
CA ARG A 389 9.77 -13.12 11.40
C ARG A 389 8.36 -12.51 11.42
N ALA A 390 8.18 -11.31 10.86
CA ALA A 390 6.86 -10.70 10.73
C ALA A 390 5.97 -11.52 9.76
N LEU A 391 6.50 -11.91 8.60
CA LEU A 391 5.81 -12.80 7.66
C LEU A 391 5.48 -14.17 8.27
N ARG A 392 6.38 -14.74 9.09
CA ARG A 392 6.12 -15.99 9.82
C ARG A 392 4.95 -15.90 10.80
N ARG A 393 4.65 -14.71 11.35
CA ARG A 393 3.45 -14.52 12.19
C ARG A 393 2.18 -14.52 11.36
N GLU A 394 2.17 -13.79 10.25
CA GLU A 394 1.06 -13.80 9.30
C GLU A 394 0.79 -15.24 8.78
N ALA A 395 1.84 -15.99 8.43
CA ALA A 395 1.71 -17.38 8.03
C ALA A 395 1.03 -18.24 9.12
N LEU A 396 1.43 -18.11 10.39
CA LEU A 396 0.80 -18.85 11.50
C LEU A 396 -0.69 -18.51 11.71
N GLU A 397 -1.15 -17.33 11.28
CA GLU A 397 -2.58 -16.96 11.25
C GLU A 397 -3.35 -17.56 10.04
N GLY A 398 -2.71 -18.43 9.25
CA GLY A 398 -3.31 -19.12 8.10
C GLY A 398 -3.09 -18.44 6.76
N VAL A 399 -2.25 -17.40 6.70
CA VAL A 399 -1.93 -16.70 5.44
C VAL A 399 -1.01 -17.56 4.56
N THR A 400 -1.27 -17.54 3.26
CA THR A 400 -0.47 -18.18 2.22
C THR A 400 0.57 -17.20 1.72
N ILE A 401 1.86 -17.45 1.97
CA ILE A 401 2.93 -16.50 1.63
C ILE A 401 3.85 -17.10 0.57
N CYS A 402 3.99 -16.41 -0.56
CA CYS A 402 4.94 -16.76 -1.61
C CYS A 402 5.82 -15.56 -1.91
N MET A 403 7.14 -15.74 -1.84
CA MET A 403 8.09 -14.65 -2.02
C MET A 403 9.27 -15.03 -2.93
N VAL A 404 9.60 -14.16 -3.88
CA VAL A 404 10.83 -14.27 -4.67
C VAL A 404 12.00 -13.81 -3.81
N VAL A 405 13.08 -14.59 -3.77
CA VAL A 405 14.26 -14.33 -2.95
C VAL A 405 15.52 -14.48 -3.80
N HIS A 406 16.40 -13.48 -3.72
CA HIS A 406 17.71 -13.49 -4.36
C HIS A 406 18.79 -13.74 -3.29
N GLN A 407 19.63 -14.76 -3.48
CA GLN A 407 20.81 -15.10 -2.64
C GLN A 407 20.59 -14.93 -1.12
N PRO A 408 19.70 -15.73 -0.50
CA PRO A 408 19.47 -15.66 0.94
C PRO A 408 20.63 -16.26 1.74
N SER A 409 21.03 -15.58 2.81
CA SER A 409 21.91 -16.20 3.82
C SER A 409 21.29 -17.50 4.38
N TYR A 410 22.13 -18.45 4.76
CA TYR A 410 21.72 -19.74 5.34
C TYR A 410 20.69 -19.61 6.49
N THR A 411 20.80 -18.56 7.30
CA THR A 411 19.86 -18.29 8.40
C THR A 411 18.45 -17.93 7.92
N LEU A 412 18.33 -17.20 6.80
CA LEU A 412 17.06 -16.90 6.16
C LEU A 412 16.52 -18.12 5.41
N PHE A 413 17.40 -18.86 4.73
CA PHE A 413 17.04 -20.09 4.02
C PHE A 413 16.32 -21.10 4.93
N LYS A 414 16.85 -21.32 6.14
CA LYS A 414 16.25 -22.19 7.17
C LYS A 414 14.90 -21.71 7.74
N MET A 415 14.49 -20.47 7.46
CA MET A 415 13.20 -19.92 7.91
C MET A 415 12.06 -20.12 6.91
N PHE A 416 12.32 -20.65 5.71
CA PHE A 416 11.29 -21.03 4.74
C PHE A 416 10.72 -22.43 5.02
N ASP A 417 9.46 -22.65 4.64
CA ASP A 417 8.81 -23.96 4.77
C ASP A 417 8.95 -24.78 3.50
N ASP A 418 8.74 -24.13 2.35
CA ASP A 418 8.80 -24.72 1.01
C ASP A 418 9.70 -23.87 0.10
N LEU A 419 10.25 -24.51 -0.92
CA LEU A 419 11.12 -23.93 -1.93
C LEU A 419 10.60 -24.31 -3.32
N VAL A 420 10.53 -23.32 -4.21
CA VAL A 420 10.37 -23.48 -5.66
C VAL A 420 11.65 -23.00 -6.31
N LEU A 421 12.39 -23.90 -6.92
CA LEU A 421 13.64 -23.60 -7.62
C LEU A 421 13.40 -23.67 -9.13
N LEU A 422 13.63 -22.54 -9.81
CA LEU A 422 13.43 -22.39 -11.26
C LEU A 422 14.78 -22.32 -11.99
N ALA A 423 14.87 -22.95 -13.16
CA ALA A 423 16.01 -22.88 -14.07
C ALA A 423 15.84 -21.79 -15.14
N LYS A 424 16.94 -21.46 -15.85
CA LYS A 424 16.90 -20.70 -17.11
C LYS A 424 15.92 -21.39 -18.08
N GLY A 425 15.11 -20.62 -18.80
CA GLY A 425 14.00 -21.13 -19.62
C GLY A 425 12.66 -21.31 -18.89
N GLY A 426 12.63 -21.13 -17.56
CA GLY A 426 11.39 -21.06 -16.79
C GLY A 426 10.79 -22.43 -16.43
N PHE A 427 11.63 -23.44 -16.28
CA PHE A 427 11.25 -24.78 -15.80
C PHE A 427 11.47 -24.92 -14.30
N THR A 428 10.74 -25.83 -13.66
CA THR A 428 10.97 -26.21 -12.25
C THR A 428 12.04 -27.30 -12.15
N VAL A 429 12.96 -27.15 -11.19
CA VAL A 429 13.99 -28.14 -10.83
C VAL A 429 13.73 -28.78 -9.47
N TYR A 430 13.07 -28.03 -8.58
CA TYR A 430 12.61 -28.54 -7.30
C TYR A 430 11.36 -27.77 -6.85
N HIS A 431 10.38 -28.48 -6.33
CA HIS A 431 9.23 -27.91 -5.63
C HIS A 431 8.87 -28.79 -4.43
N GLY A 432 9.15 -28.32 -3.21
CA GLY A 432 8.89 -29.11 -2.01
C GLY A 432 9.40 -28.46 -0.73
N PRO A 433 9.38 -29.19 0.41
CA PRO A 433 9.82 -28.66 1.70
C PRO A 433 11.28 -28.22 1.67
N ALA A 434 11.58 -26.99 2.12
CA ALA A 434 12.94 -26.43 2.05
C ALA A 434 14.01 -27.27 2.76
N ARG A 435 13.62 -28.10 3.74
CA ARG A 435 14.52 -29.03 4.45
C ARG A 435 14.96 -30.24 3.64
N ARG A 436 14.20 -30.64 2.61
CA ARG A 436 14.48 -31.83 1.79
C ARG A 436 15.18 -31.51 0.46
N VAL A 437 15.54 -30.25 0.21
CA VAL A 437 16.22 -29.88 -1.04
C VAL A 437 17.62 -30.51 -1.10
N GLU A 438 18.35 -30.51 0.03
CA GLU A 438 19.67 -31.12 0.15
C GLU A 438 19.58 -32.65 -0.07
N GLU A 439 18.60 -33.32 0.55
CA GLU A 439 18.31 -34.75 0.33
C GLU A 439 18.03 -35.08 -1.15
N TYR A 440 17.25 -34.24 -1.84
CA TYR A 440 16.92 -34.41 -3.26
C TYR A 440 18.16 -34.27 -4.16
N PHE A 441 18.95 -33.21 -3.98
CA PHE A 441 20.15 -33.01 -4.79
C PHE A 441 21.24 -34.06 -4.50
N SER A 442 21.43 -34.47 -3.25
CA SER A 442 22.30 -35.61 -2.91
C SER A 442 21.84 -36.92 -3.57
N GLY A 443 20.52 -37.15 -3.69
CA GLY A 443 19.96 -38.27 -4.46
C GLY A 443 20.26 -38.23 -5.96
N LEU A 444 20.63 -37.06 -6.51
CA LEU A 444 21.10 -36.89 -7.89
C LEU A 444 22.64 -36.92 -8.03
N GLY A 445 23.38 -37.19 -6.94
CA GLY A 445 24.84 -37.11 -6.89
C GLY A 445 25.41 -35.70 -6.67
N ILE A 446 24.55 -34.71 -6.37
CA ILE A 446 24.91 -33.31 -6.16
C ILE A 446 24.98 -33.02 -4.66
N ASN A 447 26.17 -33.18 -4.08
CA ASN A 447 26.41 -32.92 -2.66
C ASN A 447 26.94 -31.49 -2.46
N VAL A 448 26.31 -30.74 -1.54
CA VAL A 448 26.78 -29.40 -1.16
C VAL A 448 28.11 -29.52 -0.38
N PRO A 449 29.19 -28.84 -0.79
CA PRO A 449 30.45 -28.89 -0.05
C PRO A 449 30.35 -28.26 1.35
N GLU A 450 31.17 -28.74 2.28
CA GLU A 450 31.24 -28.13 3.61
C GLU A 450 31.57 -26.62 3.52
N ARG A 451 30.90 -25.81 4.36
CA ARG A 451 31.04 -24.35 4.46
C ARG A 451 30.52 -23.54 3.25
N VAL A 452 29.93 -24.18 2.25
CA VAL A 452 29.19 -23.47 1.18
C VAL A 452 27.72 -23.28 1.60
N ASN A 453 27.11 -22.15 1.22
CA ASN A 453 25.68 -21.90 1.46
C ASN A 453 24.84 -22.68 0.43
N PRO A 454 24.00 -23.66 0.84
CA PRO A 454 23.22 -24.49 -0.09
C PRO A 454 22.42 -23.73 -1.16
N PRO A 455 21.62 -22.67 -0.86
CA PRO A 455 20.88 -21.94 -1.88
C PRO A 455 21.77 -21.26 -2.93
N ASP A 456 22.96 -20.81 -2.56
CA ASP A 456 23.90 -20.21 -3.51
C ASP A 456 24.49 -21.30 -4.42
N HIS A 457 24.92 -22.43 -3.85
CA HIS A 457 25.41 -23.59 -4.60
C HIS A 457 24.40 -24.13 -5.63
N PHE A 458 23.12 -24.23 -5.26
CA PHE A 458 22.08 -24.65 -6.21
C PHE A 458 21.85 -23.62 -7.33
N ILE A 459 22.03 -22.32 -7.07
CA ILE A 459 21.94 -21.29 -8.10
C ILE A 459 23.17 -21.34 -9.02
N ASP A 460 24.38 -21.51 -8.48
CA ASP A 460 25.63 -21.58 -9.25
C ASP A 460 25.64 -22.78 -10.23
N ILE A 461 25.09 -23.93 -9.81
CA ILE A 461 24.89 -25.10 -10.69
C ILE A 461 23.90 -24.75 -11.81
N LEU A 462 22.76 -24.13 -11.49
CA LEU A 462 21.75 -23.73 -12.49
C LEU A 462 22.16 -22.58 -13.40
N GLU A 463 23.19 -21.81 -13.01
CA GLU A 463 23.83 -20.80 -13.83
C GLU A 463 24.82 -21.43 -14.83
N GLY A 464 25.40 -22.59 -14.49
CA GLY A 464 26.50 -23.25 -15.20
C GLY A 464 27.90 -22.88 -14.70
N ILE A 465 28.00 -22.21 -13.53
CA ILE A 465 29.29 -21.79 -12.93
C ILE A 465 30.00 -22.97 -12.27
N VAL A 466 29.25 -23.83 -11.58
CA VAL A 466 29.77 -25.02 -10.90
C VAL A 466 29.24 -26.26 -11.60
N THR A 467 30.13 -27.01 -12.23
CA THR A 467 29.84 -28.37 -12.68
C THR A 467 29.80 -29.30 -11.47
N PRO A 468 28.73 -30.07 -11.23
CA PRO A 468 28.72 -31.06 -10.17
C PRO A 468 29.76 -32.17 -10.44
N ASN A 469 30.22 -32.86 -9.40
CA ASN A 469 31.20 -33.96 -9.51
C ASN A 469 30.63 -35.24 -10.15
N ALA A 470 29.35 -35.26 -10.50
CA ALA A 470 28.67 -36.34 -11.19
C ALA A 470 28.40 -35.94 -12.65
N ASP A 471 28.27 -36.92 -13.55
CA ASP A 471 27.91 -36.73 -14.98
C ASP A 471 26.45 -36.23 -15.14
N VAL A 472 26.18 -35.03 -14.64
CA VAL A 472 24.86 -34.42 -14.56
C VAL A 472 24.95 -33.00 -15.10
N ASN A 473 24.56 -32.83 -16.36
CA ASN A 473 24.48 -31.49 -16.94
C ASN A 473 23.32 -30.70 -16.30
N TYR A 474 23.53 -29.40 -16.05
CA TYR A 474 22.52 -28.54 -15.42
C TYR A 474 21.24 -28.41 -16.26
N GLU A 475 21.35 -28.59 -17.58
CA GLU A 475 20.23 -28.61 -18.53
C GLU A 475 19.31 -29.84 -18.38
N GLU A 476 19.78 -30.94 -17.78
CA GLU A 476 18.98 -32.14 -17.52
C GLU A 476 18.15 -32.04 -16.23
N LEU A 477 18.54 -31.17 -15.29
CA LEU A 477 17.89 -31.08 -13.98
C LEU A 477 16.37 -30.82 -14.06
N PRO A 478 15.85 -29.97 -14.98
CA PRO A 478 14.41 -29.87 -15.23
C PRO A 478 13.76 -31.18 -15.71
N VAL A 479 14.42 -31.95 -16.57
CA VAL A 479 13.91 -33.22 -17.10
C VAL A 479 13.86 -34.26 -15.98
N ARG A 480 14.94 -34.35 -15.17
CA ARG A 480 15.00 -35.23 -14.01
C ARG A 480 13.91 -34.90 -12.98
N TRP A 481 13.60 -33.62 -12.76
CA TRP A 481 12.48 -33.21 -11.90
C TRP A 481 11.11 -33.65 -12.44
N LEU A 482 10.87 -33.50 -13.75
CA LEU A 482 9.63 -33.97 -14.39
C LEU A 482 9.48 -35.49 -14.25
N LEU A 483 10.54 -36.25 -14.56
CA LEU A 483 10.56 -37.71 -14.45
C LEU A 483 10.37 -38.19 -12.99
N TYR A 484 11.04 -37.56 -12.02
CA TYR A 484 10.92 -37.89 -10.60
C TYR A 484 9.48 -37.80 -10.06
N ASN A 485 8.67 -36.90 -10.62
CA ASN A 485 7.26 -36.73 -10.24
C ASN A 485 6.27 -37.42 -11.21
N GLY A 486 6.76 -38.09 -12.27
CA GLY A 486 5.90 -38.70 -13.29
C GLY A 486 5.17 -37.70 -14.20
N TYR A 487 5.68 -36.48 -14.36
CA TYR A 487 5.10 -35.46 -15.25
C TYR A 487 5.51 -35.66 -16.72
N PRO A 488 4.67 -35.28 -17.69
CA PRO A 488 5.00 -35.40 -19.12
C PRO A 488 6.16 -34.48 -19.51
N VAL A 489 7.18 -35.04 -20.17
CA VAL A 489 8.35 -34.29 -20.66
C VAL A 489 8.02 -33.64 -22.02
N PRO A 490 8.20 -32.32 -22.21
CA PRO A 490 8.02 -31.63 -23.48
C PRO A 490 8.88 -32.22 -24.62
N ALA A 491 8.33 -32.30 -25.82
CA ALA A 491 8.97 -32.95 -26.98
C ALA A 491 10.35 -32.37 -27.38
N ASP A 492 10.60 -31.09 -27.10
CA ASP A 492 11.89 -30.44 -27.32
C ASP A 492 12.94 -30.77 -26.26
N LEU A 493 12.53 -31.17 -25.04
CA LEU A 493 13.43 -31.70 -24.02
C LEU A 493 13.69 -33.20 -24.16
N GLN A 494 12.89 -33.92 -24.96
CA GLN A 494 13.05 -35.36 -25.18
C GLN A 494 14.33 -35.71 -25.95
N GLN A 495 14.88 -34.79 -26.74
CA GLN A 495 16.18 -35.00 -27.40
C GLN A 495 17.33 -35.13 -26.38
N ASN A 496 17.24 -34.44 -25.24
CA ASN A 496 18.18 -34.57 -24.14
C ASN A 496 17.87 -35.78 -23.22
N SER A 497 16.70 -36.42 -23.34
CA SER A 497 16.31 -37.54 -22.47
C SER A 497 16.69 -38.93 -23.00
N VAL A 498 17.31 -39.03 -24.18
CA VAL A 498 17.62 -40.31 -24.85
C VAL A 498 18.62 -41.18 -24.07
N GLY A 499 19.35 -40.61 -23.11
CA GLY A 499 20.24 -41.33 -22.19
C GLY A 499 19.71 -41.59 -20.78
N LEU A 500 18.47 -41.16 -20.44
CA LEU A 500 17.98 -41.05 -19.05
C LEU A 500 16.91 -42.08 -18.65
N THR A 501 16.54 -43.02 -19.53
CA THR A 501 15.59 -44.10 -19.23
C THR A 501 16.28 -45.30 -18.55
N PRO A 502 15.78 -45.83 -17.43
CA PRO A 502 16.22 -47.15 -16.96
C PRO A 502 15.86 -48.21 -18.02
N THR A 503 16.81 -49.07 -18.34
CA THR A 503 16.73 -49.97 -19.49
C THR A 503 15.78 -51.14 -19.26
N THR A 504 14.72 -51.21 -20.07
CA THR A 504 14.00 -52.47 -20.33
C THR A 504 13.73 -52.60 -21.82
N ALA A 505 14.49 -53.49 -22.47
CA ALA A 505 14.35 -54.12 -23.80
C ALA A 505 13.44 -53.49 -24.88
N GLY A 506 14.00 -53.29 -26.07
CA GLY A 506 13.23 -53.12 -27.32
C GLY A 506 14.02 -52.37 -28.39
N ALA A 507 14.53 -53.09 -29.41
CA ALA A 507 15.22 -52.47 -30.52
C ALA A 507 14.24 -51.98 -31.60
N GLU A 508 14.53 -50.84 -32.22
CA GLU A 508 14.61 -50.74 -33.68
C GLU A 508 15.33 -49.45 -34.09
N ARG A 509 16.34 -49.57 -34.96
CA ARG A 509 17.02 -48.44 -35.62
C ARG A 509 16.42 -48.26 -37.01
N ILE A 510 15.86 -47.09 -37.30
CA ILE A 510 15.54 -46.69 -38.67
C ILE A 510 16.36 -45.44 -39.01
N ASN A 511 17.05 -45.50 -40.16
CA ASN A 511 18.03 -44.50 -40.56
C ASN A 511 17.38 -43.23 -41.14
N GLY A 512 17.90 -42.08 -40.70
CA GLY A 512 18.30 -40.96 -41.56
C GLY A 512 17.29 -40.30 -42.49
N THR A 513 16.92 -39.05 -42.16
CA THR A 513 16.91 -37.97 -43.17
C THR A 513 17.43 -36.68 -42.54
N THR A 514 18.50 -36.12 -43.10
CA THR A 514 19.04 -34.80 -42.77
C THR A 514 18.10 -33.72 -43.28
N ASN A 515 17.45 -32.97 -42.40
CA ASN A 515 16.71 -31.76 -42.77
C ASN A 515 17.56 -30.50 -42.55
N HIS A 516 17.54 -29.63 -43.56
CA HIS A 516 18.36 -28.43 -43.65
C HIS A 516 18.19 -27.48 -42.45
N VAL A 517 19.32 -26.92 -41.99
CA VAL A 517 19.35 -25.68 -41.22
C VAL A 517 18.77 -24.57 -42.10
N SER A 518 17.56 -24.14 -41.82
CA SER A 518 16.99 -22.93 -42.41
C SER A 518 17.70 -21.70 -41.83
N VAL A 519 18.49 -21.02 -42.65
CA VAL A 519 19.10 -19.73 -42.30
C VAL A 519 17.99 -18.75 -41.93
N ASP A 520 18.05 -18.25 -40.70
CA ASP A 520 17.03 -17.35 -40.15
C ASP A 520 17.04 -16.02 -40.92
N ARG A 521 15.95 -15.71 -41.62
CA ARG A 521 15.79 -14.43 -42.31
C ARG A 521 15.62 -13.34 -41.25
N GLN A 522 16.57 -12.41 -41.17
CA GLN A 522 16.39 -11.18 -40.39
C GLN A 522 15.05 -10.51 -40.75
N PRO A 523 14.13 -10.31 -39.79
CA PRO A 523 12.88 -9.63 -40.06
C PRO A 523 13.16 -8.17 -40.44
N SER A 524 12.43 -7.65 -41.42
CA SER A 524 12.56 -6.24 -41.80
C SER A 524 12.17 -5.34 -40.63
N LEU A 525 12.87 -4.21 -40.48
CA LEU A 525 12.65 -3.25 -39.39
C LEU A 525 11.20 -2.72 -39.34
N ALA A 526 10.53 -2.64 -40.50
CA ALA A 526 9.10 -2.34 -40.60
C ALA A 526 8.21 -3.47 -40.06
N GLY A 527 8.60 -4.74 -40.24
CA GLY A 527 7.95 -5.91 -39.66
C GLY A 527 8.07 -5.93 -38.14
N GLU A 528 9.24 -5.64 -37.58
CA GLU A 528 9.43 -5.52 -36.12
C GLU A 528 8.59 -4.37 -35.53
N LEU A 529 8.55 -3.22 -36.19
CA LEU A 529 7.71 -2.08 -35.78
C LEU A 529 6.22 -2.41 -35.84
N TRP A 530 5.76 -3.08 -36.91
CA TRP A 530 4.36 -3.49 -37.05
C TRP A 530 3.97 -4.57 -36.02
N GLN A 531 4.86 -5.54 -35.77
CA GLN A 531 4.65 -6.59 -34.77
C GLN A 531 4.69 -6.02 -33.34
N GLY A 532 5.56 -5.05 -33.06
CA GLY A 532 5.56 -4.28 -31.82
C GLY A 532 4.30 -3.44 -31.63
N MET A 533 3.82 -2.76 -32.69
CA MET A 533 2.59 -1.98 -32.67
C MET A 533 1.35 -2.87 -32.48
N ARG A 534 1.27 -3.99 -33.19
CA ARG A 534 0.21 -5.01 -33.00
C ARG A 534 0.25 -5.60 -31.60
N SER A 535 1.43 -5.96 -31.09
CA SER A 535 1.58 -6.47 -29.72
C SER A 535 1.17 -5.43 -28.68
N ASN A 536 1.46 -4.14 -28.89
CA ASN A 536 0.99 -3.07 -28.02
C ASN A 536 -0.55 -2.95 -28.04
N VAL A 537 -1.18 -3.11 -29.21
CA VAL A 537 -2.66 -3.10 -29.36
C VAL A 537 -3.29 -4.36 -28.73
N GLU A 538 -2.69 -5.54 -28.87
CA GLU A 538 -3.18 -6.77 -28.24
C GLU A 538 -2.99 -6.76 -26.72
N GLU A 539 -1.86 -6.25 -26.22
CA GLU A 539 -1.63 -6.01 -24.79
C GLU A 539 -2.64 -4.99 -24.24
N HIS A 540 -2.96 -3.96 -25.03
CA HIS A 540 -4.00 -2.98 -24.70
C HIS A 540 -5.40 -3.61 -24.65
N HIS A 541 -5.73 -4.48 -25.60
CA HIS A 541 -6.99 -5.20 -25.62
C HIS A 541 -7.13 -6.17 -24.43
N ASP A 542 -6.07 -6.88 -24.06
CA ASP A 542 -6.04 -7.70 -22.84
C ASP A 542 -6.23 -6.84 -21.57
N LYS A 543 -5.55 -5.68 -21.48
CA LYS A 543 -5.71 -4.71 -20.38
C LYS A 543 -7.16 -4.23 -20.26
N LEU A 544 -7.80 -3.87 -21.37
CA LEU A 544 -9.21 -3.48 -21.42
C LEU A 544 -10.11 -4.63 -20.97
N ARG A 545 -9.92 -5.83 -21.55
CA ARG A 545 -10.71 -7.02 -21.24
C ARG A 545 -10.65 -7.38 -19.76
N MET A 546 -9.49 -7.27 -19.12
CA MET A 546 -9.29 -7.55 -17.69
C MET A 546 -9.84 -6.48 -16.74
N HIS A 547 -10.13 -5.26 -17.23
CA HIS A 547 -10.84 -4.22 -16.45
C HIS A 547 -12.36 -4.29 -16.64
N PHE A 548 -12.84 -4.57 -17.85
CA PHE A 548 -14.27 -4.68 -18.16
C PHE A 548 -14.88 -6.02 -17.73
N LEU A 549 -14.11 -7.12 -17.72
CA LEU A 549 -14.52 -8.36 -17.09
C LEU A 549 -14.53 -8.18 -15.56
N LYS A 550 -15.67 -7.75 -15.06
CA LYS A 550 -16.01 -7.71 -13.64
C LYS A 550 -16.13 -9.14 -13.10
N THR A 551 -14.98 -9.77 -12.80
CA THR A 551 -14.94 -11.07 -12.12
C THR A 551 -15.72 -10.99 -10.82
N ASN A 552 -16.63 -11.93 -10.61
CA ASN A 552 -17.42 -12.01 -9.37
C ASN A 552 -16.48 -12.14 -8.17
N ASP A 553 -16.72 -11.33 -7.15
CA ASP A 553 -15.88 -11.28 -5.96
C ASP A 553 -16.22 -12.46 -5.04
N LEU A 554 -15.31 -13.44 -5.01
CA LEU A 554 -15.44 -14.67 -4.20
C LEU A 554 -14.80 -14.53 -2.81
N SER A 555 -14.27 -13.34 -2.48
CA SER A 555 -13.62 -13.11 -1.18
C SER A 555 -14.59 -12.84 -0.03
N HIS A 556 -15.88 -12.64 -0.32
CA HIS A 556 -16.94 -12.22 0.60
C HIS A 556 -16.66 -10.91 1.40
N ARG A 557 -15.52 -10.24 1.18
CA ARG A 557 -15.08 -9.06 1.95
C ARG A 557 -15.71 -7.77 1.39
N ARG A 558 -16.57 -7.12 2.19
CA ARG A 558 -17.15 -5.80 1.87
C ARG A 558 -16.13 -4.68 2.10
N THR A 559 -15.52 -4.18 1.02
CA THR A 559 -14.63 -3.01 1.07
C THR A 559 -15.41 -1.69 1.03
N PRO A 560 -14.82 -0.56 1.48
CA PRO A 560 -15.46 0.75 1.45
C PRO A 560 -15.87 1.16 0.04
N GLY A 561 -17.14 1.54 -0.13
CA GLY A 561 -17.67 2.04 -1.40
C GLY A 561 -17.02 3.36 -1.85
N VAL A 562 -17.22 3.69 -3.13
CA VAL A 562 -16.57 4.81 -3.84
C VAL A 562 -16.66 6.14 -3.08
N LEU A 563 -17.82 6.48 -2.49
CA LEU A 563 -17.99 7.71 -1.70
C LEU A 563 -17.14 7.75 -0.42
N LYS A 564 -16.96 6.60 0.26
CA LYS A 564 -16.08 6.52 1.44
C LYS A 564 -14.61 6.64 1.01
N GLN A 565 -14.21 5.91 -0.03
CA GLN A 565 -12.86 6.02 -0.60
C GLN A 565 -12.55 7.45 -1.06
N TYR A 566 -13.48 8.12 -1.74
CA TYR A 566 -13.34 9.51 -2.18
C TYR A 566 -13.00 10.45 -1.01
N ARG A 567 -13.67 10.32 0.15
CA ARG A 567 -13.34 11.13 1.35
C ARG A 567 -11.93 10.85 1.88
N TYR A 568 -11.45 9.60 1.81
CA TYR A 568 -10.08 9.26 2.21
C TYR A 568 -9.04 9.79 1.20
N PHE A 569 -9.28 9.65 -0.11
CA PHE A 569 -8.44 10.24 -1.15
C PHE A 569 -8.39 11.77 -1.02
N LEU A 570 -9.53 12.44 -0.83
CA LEU A 570 -9.63 13.89 -0.67
C LEU A 570 -8.80 14.37 0.54
N GLY A 571 -8.90 13.68 1.68
CA GLY A 571 -8.09 13.98 2.86
C GLY A 571 -6.59 13.76 2.65
N ARG A 572 -6.20 12.73 1.89
CA ARG A 572 -4.79 12.46 1.53
C ARG A 572 -4.24 13.54 0.59
N ILE A 573 -4.93 13.81 -0.51
CA ILE A 573 -4.51 14.75 -1.54
C ILE A 573 -4.48 16.18 -0.97
N GLY A 574 -5.45 16.55 -0.13
CA GLY A 574 -5.43 17.82 0.60
C GLY A 574 -4.18 17.98 1.48
N LYS A 575 -3.77 16.93 2.22
CA LYS A 575 -2.51 16.94 2.98
C LYS A 575 -1.27 17.04 2.09
N GLN A 576 -1.23 16.31 0.97
CA GLN A 576 -0.13 16.40 0.00
C GLN A 576 0.00 17.82 -0.55
N ARG A 577 -1.12 18.44 -0.96
CA ARG A 577 -1.14 19.84 -1.41
C ARG A 577 -0.72 20.84 -0.34
N LEU A 578 -1.10 20.65 0.93
CA LEU A 578 -0.60 21.48 2.04
C LEU A 578 0.92 21.43 2.15
N ARG A 579 1.51 20.23 2.15
CA ARG A 579 2.97 20.04 2.26
C ARG A 579 3.76 20.49 1.02
N ASP A 580 3.07 20.65 -0.11
CA ASP A 580 3.60 21.22 -1.35
C ASP A 580 3.18 22.69 -1.57
N ALA A 581 2.65 23.37 -0.53
CA ALA A 581 2.20 24.76 -0.61
C ALA A 581 3.27 25.73 -1.12
N LYS A 582 4.57 25.48 -0.86
CA LYS A 582 5.67 26.29 -1.43
C LYS A 582 5.60 26.37 -2.95
N LEU A 583 5.26 25.28 -3.64
CA LEU A 583 5.15 25.25 -5.10
C LEU A 583 3.91 26.01 -5.58
N GLN A 584 2.81 25.94 -4.83
CA GLN A 584 1.59 26.72 -5.11
C GLN A 584 1.83 28.23 -4.96
N VAL A 585 2.56 28.65 -3.91
CA VAL A 585 2.95 30.06 -3.70
C VAL A 585 3.82 30.58 -4.85
N ILE A 586 4.74 29.76 -5.38
CA ILE A 586 5.53 30.11 -6.57
C ILE A 586 4.63 30.27 -7.80
N ASP A 587 3.70 29.33 -8.05
CA ASP A 587 2.75 29.42 -9.16
C ASP A 587 1.86 30.69 -9.06
N TYR A 588 1.42 31.06 -7.84
CA TYR A 588 0.67 32.30 -7.60
C TYR A 588 1.53 33.56 -7.81
N LEU A 589 2.79 33.58 -7.38
CA LEU A 589 3.70 34.70 -7.57
C LEU A 589 3.99 34.94 -9.06
N ILE A 590 4.22 33.88 -9.84
CA ILE A 590 4.43 33.97 -11.29
C ILE A 590 3.16 34.52 -11.97
N LEU A 591 1.97 34.07 -11.56
CA LEU A 591 0.71 34.53 -12.12
C LEU A 591 0.40 36.00 -11.78
N LEU A 592 0.74 36.44 -10.56
CA LEU A 592 0.66 37.83 -10.11
C LEU A 592 1.60 38.73 -10.92
N LEU A 593 2.85 38.30 -11.14
CA LEU A 593 3.83 39.02 -11.95
C LEU A 593 3.40 39.08 -13.43
N ALA A 594 2.87 37.98 -13.98
CA ALA A 594 2.31 37.97 -15.33
C ALA A 594 1.13 38.94 -15.50
N GLY A 595 0.25 39.05 -14.48
CA GLY A 595 -0.84 40.03 -14.47
C GLY A 595 -0.36 41.48 -14.43
N ALA A 596 0.71 41.78 -13.69
CA ALA A 596 1.32 43.11 -13.64
C ALA A 596 2.04 43.46 -14.97
N CYS A 597 2.85 42.55 -15.51
CA CYS A 597 3.54 42.75 -16.78
C CYS A 597 2.55 42.93 -17.95
N LEU A 598 1.54 42.06 -18.06
CA LEU A 598 0.55 42.19 -19.13
C LEU A 598 -0.34 43.41 -18.95
N GLY A 599 -0.78 43.74 -17.73
CA GLY A 599 -1.61 44.92 -17.48
C GLY A 599 -0.89 46.24 -17.80
N SER A 600 0.43 46.29 -17.64
CA SER A 600 1.27 47.44 -18.03
C SER A 600 1.48 47.54 -19.55
N ILE A 601 1.49 46.41 -20.26
CA ILE A 601 1.68 46.33 -21.71
C ILE A 601 0.34 46.50 -22.47
N SER A 602 -0.78 46.09 -21.87
CA SER A 602 -2.09 46.05 -22.54
C SER A 602 -2.77 47.41 -22.57
N ASN A 603 -2.46 48.22 -23.59
CA ASN A 603 -3.30 49.35 -23.96
C ASN A 603 -4.67 48.83 -24.48
N VAL A 604 -5.69 48.88 -23.62
CA VAL A 604 -7.09 48.62 -23.99
C VAL A 604 -7.60 49.83 -24.79
N ASN A 605 -7.33 49.83 -26.09
CA ASN A 605 -7.85 50.85 -26.99
C ASN A 605 -9.37 50.71 -27.15
N ASP A 606 -10.12 51.78 -26.89
CA ASP A 606 -11.59 51.86 -27.04
C ASP A 606 -12.10 51.43 -28.43
N GLN A 607 -11.27 51.55 -29.48
CA GLN A 607 -11.64 51.16 -30.85
C GLN A 607 -11.70 49.63 -31.10
N SER A 608 -10.99 48.82 -30.30
CA SER A 608 -10.92 47.36 -30.46
C SER A 608 -11.42 46.59 -29.24
N PHE A 609 -12.07 47.30 -28.30
CA PHE A 609 -12.58 46.75 -27.03
C PHE A 609 -11.54 45.91 -26.26
N GLY A 610 -10.25 46.21 -26.42
CA GLY A 610 -9.14 45.50 -25.77
C GLY A 610 -8.84 44.10 -26.30
N ALA A 611 -9.39 43.67 -27.44
CA ALA A 611 -9.28 42.30 -27.95
C ALA A 611 -7.83 41.76 -28.03
N SER A 612 -6.86 42.59 -28.42
CA SER A 612 -5.44 42.23 -28.43
C SER A 612 -4.87 41.96 -27.02
N GLY A 613 -5.22 42.79 -26.03
CA GLY A 613 -4.84 42.59 -24.62
C GLY A 613 -5.46 41.33 -24.01
N TYR A 614 -6.72 41.04 -24.35
CA TYR A 614 -7.39 39.82 -23.91
C TYR A 614 -6.82 38.56 -24.58
N ALA A 615 -6.35 38.62 -25.83
CA ALA A 615 -5.63 37.51 -26.46
C ALA A 615 -4.34 37.14 -25.70
N PHE A 616 -3.52 38.13 -25.29
CA PHE A 616 -2.34 37.86 -24.46
C PHE A 616 -2.70 37.32 -23.06
N THR A 617 -3.78 37.83 -22.47
CA THR A 617 -4.33 37.32 -21.20
C THR A 617 -4.72 35.85 -21.31
N ILE A 618 -5.44 35.47 -22.38
CA ILE A 618 -5.84 34.07 -22.64
C ILE A 618 -4.61 33.18 -22.78
N ILE A 619 -3.58 33.61 -23.51
CA ILE A 619 -2.32 32.86 -23.65
C ILE A 619 -1.64 32.65 -22.30
N ALA A 620 -1.40 33.71 -21.53
CA ALA A 620 -0.65 33.64 -20.28
C ALA A 620 -1.39 32.83 -19.20
N VAL A 621 -2.69 33.09 -18.99
CA VAL A 621 -3.50 32.35 -18.02
C VAL A 621 -3.67 30.89 -18.44
N SER A 622 -3.82 30.61 -19.75
CA SER A 622 -3.82 29.23 -20.25
C SER A 622 -2.49 28.53 -20.00
N LEU A 623 -1.37 29.16 -20.35
CA LEU A 623 -0.02 28.58 -20.23
C LEU A 623 0.30 28.22 -18.78
N LEU A 624 0.23 29.21 -17.89
CA LEU A 624 0.52 29.05 -16.46
C LEU A 624 -0.50 28.12 -15.79
N GLY A 625 -1.76 28.19 -16.21
CA GLY A 625 -2.83 27.29 -15.81
C GLY A 625 -2.52 25.82 -16.10
N LYS A 626 -2.19 25.49 -17.36
CA LYS A 626 -1.89 24.11 -17.77
C LYS A 626 -0.61 23.58 -17.13
N ILE A 627 0.48 24.35 -17.08
CA ILE A 627 1.77 23.90 -16.49
C ILE A 627 1.56 23.43 -15.04
N ALA A 628 0.82 24.21 -14.25
CA ALA A 628 0.53 23.85 -12.87
C ALA A 628 -0.46 22.68 -12.74
N ALA A 629 -1.47 22.59 -13.60
CA ALA A 629 -2.44 21.48 -13.61
C ALA A 629 -1.84 20.15 -14.12
N LEU A 630 -0.83 20.21 -14.98
CA LEU A 630 -0.12 19.06 -15.52
C LEU A 630 0.50 18.20 -14.40
N ARG A 631 1.08 18.88 -13.39
CA ARG A 631 1.73 18.27 -12.22
C ARG A 631 0.77 17.38 -11.41
N THR A 632 -0.55 17.57 -11.53
CA THR A 632 -1.56 16.80 -10.78
C THR A 632 -1.60 15.32 -11.16
N PHE A 633 -1.43 14.98 -12.44
CA PHE A 633 -1.53 13.59 -12.91
C PHE A 633 -0.22 13.06 -13.53
N SER A 634 0.79 13.91 -13.76
CA SER A 634 2.06 13.48 -14.35
C SER A 634 3.00 12.77 -13.38
N LEU A 635 2.99 13.15 -12.09
CA LEU A 635 3.92 12.63 -11.08
C LEU A 635 3.46 11.30 -10.49
N ASP A 636 2.23 11.23 -9.96
CA ASP A 636 1.75 10.07 -9.18
C ASP A 636 1.22 8.89 -10.05
N LYS A 637 1.73 8.71 -11.28
CA LYS A 637 1.21 7.67 -12.21
C LYS A 637 1.46 6.26 -11.68
N LEU A 638 2.64 6.01 -11.11
CA LEU A 638 3.05 4.68 -10.65
C LEU A 638 2.27 4.27 -9.39
N GLU A 639 2.09 5.20 -8.46
CA GLU A 639 1.30 5.05 -7.24
C GLU A 639 -0.16 4.75 -7.59
N TYR A 640 -0.74 5.47 -8.55
CA TYR A 640 -2.08 5.18 -9.05
C TYR A 640 -2.17 3.81 -9.74
N TRP A 641 -1.22 3.46 -10.62
CA TRP A 641 -1.17 2.15 -11.27
C TRP A 641 -1.16 1.01 -10.24
N ARG A 642 -0.38 1.17 -9.16
CA ARG A 642 -0.31 0.25 -8.01
C ARG A 642 -1.63 0.19 -7.25
N GLU A 643 -2.15 1.31 -6.75
CA GLU A 643 -3.37 1.38 -5.92
C GLU A 643 -4.60 0.79 -6.62
N SER A 644 -4.76 1.10 -7.92
CA SER A 644 -5.78 0.51 -8.79
C SER A 644 -5.57 -1.01 -9.01
N SER A 645 -4.30 -1.47 -9.07
CA SER A 645 -3.98 -2.91 -9.12
C SER A 645 -4.26 -3.64 -7.79
N SER A 646 -4.20 -2.93 -6.66
CA SER A 646 -4.54 -3.45 -5.32
C SER A 646 -6.03 -3.33 -4.96
N GLY A 647 -6.86 -2.82 -5.89
CA GLY A 647 -8.33 -2.84 -5.78
C GLY A 647 -8.98 -1.55 -5.31
N MET A 648 -8.25 -0.43 -5.23
CA MET A 648 -8.84 0.88 -4.93
C MET A 648 -9.58 1.48 -6.14
N SER A 649 -10.60 2.32 -5.90
CA SER A 649 -11.42 2.90 -6.97
C SER A 649 -10.71 4.03 -7.71
N SER A 650 -10.50 3.84 -9.01
CA SER A 650 -9.99 4.87 -9.92
C SER A 650 -10.90 6.11 -10.01
N LEU A 651 -12.21 5.94 -9.89
CA LEU A 651 -13.17 7.06 -9.92
C LEU A 651 -13.07 7.92 -8.66
N ALA A 652 -12.92 7.29 -7.49
CA ALA A 652 -12.69 8.00 -6.23
C ALA A 652 -11.38 8.82 -6.25
N TYR A 653 -10.31 8.25 -6.81
CA TYR A 653 -9.02 8.92 -7.00
C TYR A 653 -9.14 10.15 -7.92
N PHE A 654 -9.75 9.98 -9.10
CA PHE A 654 -9.90 11.06 -10.09
C PHE A 654 -10.72 12.23 -9.54
N LEU A 655 -11.92 11.95 -9.01
CA LEU A 655 -12.79 12.99 -8.43
C LEU A 655 -12.13 13.70 -7.26
N ALA A 656 -11.35 13.00 -6.42
CA ALA A 656 -10.66 13.62 -5.30
C ALA A 656 -9.54 14.56 -5.75
N LYS A 657 -8.78 14.20 -6.81
CA LYS A 657 -7.77 15.09 -7.39
C LYS A 657 -8.40 16.31 -8.04
N ASP A 658 -9.41 16.11 -8.88
CA ASP A 658 -10.14 17.19 -9.55
C ASP A 658 -10.76 18.16 -8.52
N THR A 659 -11.39 17.65 -7.46
CA THR A 659 -11.98 18.50 -6.39
C THR A 659 -10.95 19.39 -5.68
N VAL A 660 -9.75 18.88 -5.38
CA VAL A 660 -8.71 19.70 -4.75
C VAL A 660 -8.15 20.73 -5.73
N ASP A 661 -8.06 20.40 -7.01
CA ASP A 661 -7.62 21.34 -8.04
C ASP A 661 -8.67 22.42 -8.36
N HIS A 662 -9.96 22.18 -8.14
CA HIS A 662 -11.01 23.21 -8.27
C HIS A 662 -10.75 24.40 -7.34
N PHE A 663 -10.24 24.16 -6.12
CA PHE A 663 -9.87 25.23 -5.18
C PHE A 663 -8.80 26.16 -5.77
N ASN A 664 -7.74 25.58 -6.34
CA ASN A 664 -6.69 26.32 -7.04
C ASN A 664 -7.21 26.98 -8.35
N THR A 665 -8.21 26.37 -9.00
CA THR A 665 -8.86 26.89 -10.21
C THR A 665 -9.72 28.12 -9.91
N ALA A 666 -10.28 28.24 -8.70
CA ALA A 666 -10.97 29.46 -8.24
C ALA A 666 -9.99 30.58 -7.82
N ILE A 667 -8.88 30.24 -7.17
CA ILE A 667 -7.92 31.24 -6.65
C ILE A 667 -7.08 31.87 -7.77
N LYS A 668 -6.61 31.09 -8.75
CA LYS A 668 -5.72 31.60 -9.82
C LYS A 668 -6.31 32.79 -10.60
N PRO A 669 -7.57 32.77 -11.10
CA PRO A 669 -8.21 33.92 -11.75
C PRO A 669 -8.18 35.18 -10.88
N LEU A 670 -8.47 35.04 -9.58
CA LEU A 670 -8.50 36.15 -8.63
C LEU A 670 -7.10 36.75 -8.43
N VAL A 671 -6.06 35.91 -8.31
CA VAL A 671 -4.65 36.36 -8.20
C VAL A 671 -4.23 37.13 -9.45
N TYR A 672 -4.48 36.60 -10.65
CA TYR A 672 -4.17 37.26 -11.92
C TYR A 672 -4.89 38.61 -12.05
N LEU A 673 -6.21 38.60 -11.89
CA LEU A 673 -7.07 39.76 -12.10
C LEU A 673 -6.78 40.86 -11.08
N SER A 674 -6.32 40.50 -9.86
CA SER A 674 -5.95 41.48 -8.83
C SER A 674 -4.80 42.42 -9.23
N MET A 675 -3.91 42.01 -10.15
CA MET A 675 -2.90 42.89 -10.73
C MET A 675 -3.36 43.45 -12.08
N PHE A 676 -3.87 42.60 -12.97
CA PHE A 676 -4.28 43.02 -14.31
C PHE A 676 -5.30 44.17 -14.28
N TYR A 677 -6.31 44.09 -13.40
CA TYR A 677 -7.33 45.14 -13.27
C TYR A 677 -6.75 46.46 -12.72
N SER A 678 -5.78 46.40 -11.81
CA SER A 678 -5.16 47.61 -11.22
C SER A 678 -4.31 48.41 -12.21
N PHE A 679 -3.68 47.78 -13.19
CA PHE A 679 -2.89 48.47 -14.22
C PHE A 679 -3.73 48.86 -15.44
N THR A 680 -4.70 48.04 -15.83
CA THR A 680 -5.44 48.21 -17.09
C THR A 680 -6.74 49.01 -16.94
N ASN A 681 -7.34 49.01 -15.75
CA ASN A 681 -8.63 49.63 -15.42
C ASN A 681 -9.73 49.48 -16.51
N PRO A 682 -10.10 48.23 -16.88
CA PRO A 682 -11.09 48.00 -17.95
C PRO A 682 -12.49 48.46 -17.53
N ARG A 683 -13.36 48.81 -18.49
CA ARG A 683 -14.75 49.27 -18.23
C ARG A 683 -15.72 48.14 -17.85
N SER A 684 -15.43 46.89 -18.24
CA SER A 684 -16.10 45.67 -17.78
C SER A 684 -16.02 45.51 -16.25
N SER A 685 -17.02 44.93 -15.58
CA SER A 685 -16.91 44.72 -14.13
C SER A 685 -15.88 43.64 -13.77
N PHE A 686 -15.30 43.73 -12.56
CA PHE A 686 -14.39 42.71 -12.04
C PHE A 686 -15.04 41.31 -12.01
N THR A 687 -16.35 41.24 -11.72
CA THR A 687 -17.10 39.98 -11.69
C THR A 687 -17.19 39.32 -13.06
N ASP A 688 -17.40 40.10 -14.13
CA ASP A 688 -17.57 39.55 -15.49
C ASP A 688 -16.24 38.93 -15.97
N HIS A 689 -15.11 39.63 -15.79
CA HIS A 689 -13.79 39.07 -16.12
C HIS A 689 -13.37 37.92 -15.21
N TYR A 690 -13.75 37.92 -13.94
CA TYR A 690 -13.53 36.77 -13.07
C TYR A 690 -14.30 35.54 -13.56
N THR A 691 -15.57 35.67 -13.96
CA THR A 691 -16.36 34.54 -14.48
C THR A 691 -15.81 33.98 -15.79
N VAL A 692 -15.39 34.83 -16.73
CA VAL A 692 -14.74 34.40 -17.98
C VAL A 692 -13.41 33.70 -17.70
N LEU A 693 -12.54 34.27 -16.85
CA LEU A 693 -11.27 33.63 -16.45
C LEU A 693 -11.47 32.29 -15.73
N LEU A 694 -12.51 32.18 -14.89
CA LEU A 694 -12.85 30.94 -14.18
C LEU A 694 -13.26 29.83 -15.15
N CYS A 695 -14.16 30.13 -16.10
CA CYS A 695 -14.62 29.18 -17.11
C CYS A 695 -13.48 28.79 -18.08
N LEU A 696 -12.66 29.76 -18.49
CA LEU A 696 -11.45 29.51 -19.27
C LEU A 696 -10.50 28.56 -18.53
N LEU A 697 -10.17 28.85 -17.27
CA LEU A 697 -9.24 28.02 -16.50
C LEU A 697 -9.80 26.63 -16.20
N TYR A 698 -11.12 26.50 -16.00
CA TYR A 698 -11.80 25.22 -15.89
C TYR A 698 -11.68 24.38 -17.18
N CYS A 699 -11.86 24.98 -18.36
CA CYS A 699 -11.62 24.31 -19.64
C CYS A 699 -10.16 23.88 -19.81
N VAL A 700 -9.24 24.82 -19.58
CA VAL A 700 -7.78 24.69 -19.70
C VAL A 700 -7.21 23.58 -18.80
N THR A 701 -7.69 23.45 -17.57
CA THR A 701 -7.29 22.40 -16.62
C THR A 701 -7.72 21.01 -17.08
N GLY A 702 -8.93 20.85 -17.64
CA GLY A 702 -9.39 19.59 -18.22
C GLY A 702 -8.49 19.11 -19.36
N ILE A 703 -8.13 20.02 -20.27
CA ILE A 703 -7.18 19.74 -21.37
C ILE A 703 -5.80 19.35 -20.82
N ALA A 704 -5.32 20.03 -19.77
CA ALA A 704 -4.04 19.72 -19.14
C ALA A 704 -4.01 18.30 -18.56
N TYR A 705 -5.12 17.81 -17.97
CA TYR A 705 -5.20 16.44 -17.47
C TYR A 705 -5.10 15.40 -18.59
N ALA A 706 -5.79 15.61 -19.71
CA ALA A 706 -5.70 14.73 -20.87
C ALA A 706 -4.25 14.63 -21.39
N LEU A 707 -3.55 15.77 -21.54
CA LEU A 707 -2.14 15.81 -21.93
C LEU A 707 -1.23 15.14 -20.89
N ALA A 708 -1.45 15.39 -19.60
CA ALA A 708 -0.65 14.82 -18.51
C ALA A 708 -0.75 13.30 -18.44
N ILE A 709 -1.90 12.71 -18.79
CA ILE A 709 -2.10 11.26 -18.79
C ILE A 709 -1.54 10.61 -20.05
N LEU A 710 -1.84 11.14 -21.24
CA LEU A 710 -1.45 10.57 -22.54
C LEU A 710 0.08 10.58 -22.78
N PHE A 711 0.76 11.65 -22.35
CA PHE A 711 2.19 11.85 -22.64
C PHE A 711 3.08 11.65 -21.40
N GLN A 712 4.38 11.48 -21.64
CA GLN A 712 5.41 11.58 -20.60
C GLN A 712 5.58 13.04 -20.14
N PRO A 713 6.03 13.31 -18.89
CA PRO A 713 6.01 14.65 -18.31
C PRO A 713 6.63 15.76 -19.18
N GLY A 714 7.81 15.53 -19.78
CA GLY A 714 8.49 16.53 -20.63
C GLY A 714 7.73 16.84 -21.92
N ALA A 715 7.28 15.82 -22.65
CA ALA A 715 6.46 16.02 -23.85
C ALA A 715 5.12 16.70 -23.52
N ALA A 716 4.52 16.35 -22.38
CA ALA A 716 3.26 16.93 -21.92
C ALA A 716 3.40 18.42 -21.55
N GLN A 717 4.55 18.85 -20.99
CA GLN A 717 4.89 20.26 -20.77
C GLN A 717 5.03 21.03 -22.08
N LEU A 718 5.70 20.46 -23.09
CA LEU A 718 5.87 21.08 -24.40
C LEU A 718 4.53 21.29 -25.12
N TRP A 719 3.68 20.26 -25.17
CA TRP A 719 2.31 20.39 -25.71
C TRP A 719 1.45 21.38 -24.92
N SER A 720 1.59 21.40 -23.59
CA SER A 720 0.94 22.37 -22.71
C SER A 720 1.32 23.82 -23.02
N ALA A 721 2.54 24.06 -23.53
CA ALA A 721 3.02 25.39 -23.87
C ALA A 721 2.66 25.84 -25.30
N ILE A 722 2.80 24.94 -26.29
CA ILE A 722 2.54 25.26 -27.70
C ILE A 722 1.03 25.44 -27.95
N LEU A 723 0.19 24.56 -27.39
CA LEU A 723 -1.23 24.50 -27.74
C LEU A 723 -2.03 25.79 -27.43
N PRO A 724 -1.86 26.49 -26.28
CA PRO A 724 -2.47 27.80 -26.06
C PRO A 724 -2.06 28.86 -27.09
N VAL A 725 -0.77 28.92 -27.43
CA VAL A 725 -0.23 29.95 -28.32
C VAL A 725 -0.75 29.76 -29.73
N VAL A 726 -0.62 28.54 -30.28
CA VAL A 726 -1.06 28.21 -31.65
C VAL A 726 -2.57 28.42 -31.81
N LEU A 727 -3.39 27.94 -30.86
CA LEU A 727 -4.84 28.09 -30.94
C LEU A 727 -5.28 29.56 -30.84
N THR A 728 -4.64 30.37 -30.00
CA THR A 728 -5.00 31.80 -29.87
C THR A 728 -4.58 32.58 -31.12
N LEU A 729 -3.36 32.37 -31.64
CA LEU A 729 -2.91 32.99 -32.89
C LEU A 729 -3.81 32.62 -34.08
N PHE A 730 -4.24 31.36 -34.13
CA PHE A 730 -5.18 30.88 -35.15
C PHE A 730 -6.55 31.59 -35.05
N VAL A 731 -7.09 31.77 -33.84
CA VAL A 731 -8.35 32.49 -33.61
C VAL A 731 -8.25 33.97 -33.97
N THR A 732 -7.12 34.63 -33.69
CA THR A 732 -6.93 36.07 -33.99
C THR A 732 -6.74 36.39 -35.47
N ARG A 733 -6.53 35.40 -36.34
CA ARG A 733 -6.35 35.60 -37.79
C ARG A 733 -7.69 35.56 -38.52
N THR A 734 -7.89 36.47 -39.47
CA THR A 734 -9.07 36.48 -40.35
C THR A 734 -9.18 35.20 -41.18
N GLN A 735 -10.26 34.43 -40.96
CA GLN A 735 -10.43 33.10 -41.57
C GLN A 735 -11.23 33.19 -42.88
N THR A 736 -10.57 32.90 -44.00
CA THR A 736 -11.15 33.01 -45.34
C THR A 736 -11.88 31.75 -45.82
N SER A 737 -11.54 30.56 -45.31
CA SER A 737 -12.15 29.29 -45.77
C SER A 737 -13.13 28.69 -44.75
N SER A 738 -14.15 27.98 -45.27
CA SER A 738 -15.23 27.39 -44.46
C SER A 738 -14.71 26.40 -43.41
N PHE A 739 -13.80 25.50 -43.79
CA PHE A 739 -13.19 24.53 -42.87
C PHE A 739 -12.48 25.19 -41.68
N LEU A 740 -11.75 26.29 -41.91
CA LEU A 740 -11.04 27.00 -40.84
C LEU A 740 -11.99 27.78 -39.92
N LYS A 741 -13.15 28.24 -40.43
CA LYS A 741 -14.23 28.78 -39.59
C LYS A 741 -14.81 27.69 -38.66
N THR A 742 -15.10 26.49 -39.18
CA THR A 742 -15.58 25.36 -38.36
C THR A 742 -14.55 24.95 -37.31
N LEU A 743 -13.26 24.92 -37.66
CA LEU A 743 -12.18 24.62 -36.70
C LEU A 743 -12.05 25.71 -35.63
N SER A 744 -12.14 26.99 -36.01
CA SER A 744 -12.12 28.13 -35.06
C SER A 744 -13.32 28.11 -34.11
N ASN A 745 -14.48 27.69 -34.59
CA ASN A 745 -15.69 27.52 -33.77
C ASN A 745 -15.59 26.38 -32.74
N LEU A 746 -14.57 25.51 -32.80
CA LEU A 746 -14.29 24.44 -31.84
C LEU A 746 -13.14 24.82 -30.85
N CYS A 747 -12.52 25.99 -31.03
CA CYS A 747 -11.35 26.41 -30.29
C CYS A 747 -11.73 27.23 -29.05
N TYR A 748 -11.39 26.71 -27.85
CA TYR A 748 -11.66 27.39 -26.58
C TYR A 748 -11.15 28.85 -26.46
N PRO A 749 -10.04 29.28 -27.11
CA PRO A 749 -9.65 30.70 -27.10
C PRO A 749 -10.65 31.62 -27.80
N LYS A 750 -11.46 31.12 -28.75
CA LYS A 750 -12.50 31.92 -29.43
C LYS A 750 -13.57 32.33 -28.42
N TRP A 751 -14.26 31.37 -27.81
CA TRP A 751 -15.33 31.65 -26.85
C TRP A 751 -14.85 32.47 -25.65
N ALA A 752 -13.60 32.29 -25.22
CA ALA A 752 -13.01 33.13 -24.17
C ALA A 752 -12.78 34.57 -24.63
N LEU A 753 -12.21 34.79 -25.82
CA LEU A 753 -11.97 36.13 -26.37
C LEU A 753 -13.29 36.87 -26.64
N GLU A 754 -14.25 36.17 -27.22
CA GLU A 754 -15.61 36.65 -27.49
C GLU A 754 -16.30 37.08 -26.19
N ALA A 755 -16.29 36.25 -25.14
CA ALA A 755 -16.86 36.59 -23.84
C ALA A 755 -16.16 37.78 -23.15
N PHE A 756 -14.83 37.95 -23.29
CA PHE A 756 -14.12 39.15 -22.79
C PHE A 756 -14.52 40.41 -23.56
N VAL A 757 -14.63 40.33 -24.90
CA VAL A 757 -15.00 41.48 -25.73
C VAL A 757 -16.44 41.89 -25.48
N ILE A 758 -17.38 40.95 -25.40
CA ILE A 758 -18.79 41.22 -25.10
C ILE A 758 -18.95 41.85 -23.71
N ALA A 759 -18.29 41.32 -22.68
CA ALA A 759 -18.34 41.87 -21.31
C ALA A 759 -17.78 43.30 -21.18
N ASN A 760 -16.89 43.73 -22.09
CA ASN A 760 -16.51 45.14 -22.19
C ASN A 760 -17.54 45.93 -23.01
N ALA A 761 -17.95 45.41 -24.16
CA ALA A 761 -18.83 46.08 -25.11
C ALA A 761 -20.19 46.47 -24.49
N GLU A 762 -20.77 45.61 -23.66
CA GLU A 762 -22.05 45.88 -22.97
C GLU A 762 -22.02 47.18 -22.14
N ARG A 763 -20.85 47.56 -21.61
CA ARG A 763 -20.66 48.79 -20.82
C ARG A 763 -20.44 50.07 -21.65
N TYR A 764 -20.50 49.99 -22.98
CA TYR A 764 -20.42 51.15 -23.87
C TYR A 764 -21.81 51.58 -24.33
N ASP A 765 -22.31 52.67 -23.74
CA ASP A 765 -23.59 53.29 -24.07
C ASP A 765 -23.43 54.64 -24.80
N GLY A 766 -24.54 55.17 -25.31
CA GLY A 766 -24.60 56.49 -25.93
C GLY A 766 -23.83 56.58 -27.26
N VAL A 767 -22.97 57.61 -27.39
CA VAL A 767 -22.24 57.93 -28.64
C VAL A 767 -21.37 56.75 -29.14
N TRP A 768 -20.91 55.88 -28.23
CA TRP A 768 -20.11 54.71 -28.58
C TRP A 768 -20.91 53.53 -29.15
N LEU A 769 -22.24 53.59 -29.18
CA LEU A 769 -23.11 52.52 -29.68
C LEU A 769 -22.83 52.16 -31.15
N ILE A 770 -22.56 53.16 -31.99
CA ILE A 770 -22.23 52.94 -33.42
C ILE A 770 -20.87 52.24 -33.56
N THR A 771 -19.88 52.67 -32.78
CA THR A 771 -18.55 52.03 -32.71
C THR A 771 -18.65 50.60 -32.18
N ARG A 772 -19.53 50.36 -31.19
CA ARG A 772 -19.84 49.04 -30.62
C ARG A 772 -20.36 48.09 -31.69
N CYS A 773 -21.46 48.45 -32.34
CA CYS A 773 -22.05 47.63 -33.41
C CYS A 773 -21.07 47.45 -34.59
N GLY A 774 -20.31 48.49 -34.93
CA GLY A 774 -19.31 48.44 -36.00
C GLY A 774 -18.15 47.48 -35.73
N ALA A 775 -17.62 47.42 -34.51
CA ALA A 775 -16.53 46.48 -34.20
C ALA A 775 -17.04 45.05 -34.00
N LEU A 776 -18.18 44.86 -33.33
CA LEU A 776 -18.80 43.54 -33.14
C LEU A 776 -19.16 42.86 -34.47
N ASN A 777 -19.69 43.62 -35.43
CA ASN A 777 -19.95 43.13 -36.79
C ASN A 777 -18.66 42.78 -37.56
N ARG A 778 -17.56 43.51 -37.31
CA ARG A 778 -16.24 43.17 -37.89
C ARG A 778 -15.62 41.91 -37.29
N SER A 779 -15.85 41.62 -36.01
CA SER A 779 -15.40 40.38 -35.37
C SER A 779 -16.35 39.20 -35.56
N GLY A 780 -17.63 39.46 -35.90
CA GLY A 780 -18.69 38.45 -35.98
C GLY A 780 -19.05 37.88 -34.61
N PHE A 781 -19.20 38.76 -33.60
CA PHE A 781 -19.56 38.42 -32.22
C PHE A 781 -20.92 39.02 -31.87
N ASP A 782 -21.83 38.22 -31.31
CA ASP A 782 -23.18 38.64 -30.92
C ASP A 782 -23.29 38.92 -29.41
N LEU A 783 -23.92 40.04 -29.04
CA LEU A 783 -24.04 40.46 -27.62
C LEU A 783 -24.81 39.46 -26.76
N HIS A 784 -25.74 38.69 -27.34
CA HIS A 784 -26.55 37.72 -26.62
C HIS A 784 -25.81 36.41 -26.32
N ASP A 785 -24.66 36.16 -26.96
CA ASP A 785 -23.92 34.89 -26.86
C ASP A 785 -22.96 34.83 -25.66
N TRP A 786 -22.94 35.83 -24.77
CA TRP A 786 -22.06 35.81 -23.59
C TRP A 786 -22.28 34.57 -22.70
N GLY A 787 -23.53 34.26 -22.37
CA GLY A 787 -23.88 33.06 -21.61
C GLY A 787 -23.59 31.76 -22.36
N LEU A 788 -23.76 31.77 -23.69
CA LEU A 788 -23.47 30.63 -24.57
C LEU A 788 -21.96 30.34 -24.61
N CYS A 789 -21.12 31.36 -24.72
CA CYS A 789 -19.66 31.24 -24.66
C CYS A 789 -19.16 30.65 -23.33
N LEU A 790 -19.70 31.11 -22.20
CA LEU A 790 -19.39 30.55 -20.88
C LEU A 790 -19.82 29.07 -20.77
N LEU A 791 -21.02 28.73 -21.27
CA LEU A 791 -21.52 27.36 -21.29
C LEU A 791 -20.65 26.44 -22.16
N LEU A 792 -20.24 26.86 -23.36
CA LEU A 792 -19.36 26.08 -24.22
C LEU A 792 -17.97 25.84 -23.61
N LEU A 793 -17.40 26.83 -22.92
CA LEU A 793 -16.16 26.66 -22.15
C LEU A 793 -16.32 25.61 -21.03
N MET A 794 -17.42 25.69 -20.26
CA MET A 794 -17.71 24.73 -19.19
C MET A 794 -17.95 23.32 -19.72
N VAL A 795 -18.77 23.15 -20.77
CA VAL A 795 -19.05 21.86 -21.42
C VAL A 795 -17.74 21.25 -21.96
N THR A 796 -16.89 22.04 -22.60
CA THR A 796 -15.58 21.58 -23.09
C THR A 796 -14.68 21.12 -21.93
N GLY A 797 -14.67 21.84 -20.82
CA GLY A 797 -13.97 21.44 -19.59
C GLY A 797 -14.47 20.14 -18.96
N VAL A 798 -15.77 19.83 -19.08
CA VAL A 798 -16.35 18.54 -18.67
C VAL A 798 -15.97 17.43 -19.64
N ILE A 799 -16.09 17.66 -20.96
CA ILE A 799 -15.74 16.67 -21.99
C ILE A 799 -14.28 16.23 -21.85
N PHE A 800 -13.33 17.17 -21.70
CA PHE A 800 -11.92 16.81 -21.52
C PHE A 800 -11.63 16.12 -20.18
N ARG A 801 -12.41 16.36 -19.12
CA ARG A 801 -12.32 15.60 -17.85
C ARG A 801 -12.81 14.17 -18.00
N VAL A 802 -13.95 13.95 -18.66
CA VAL A 802 -14.48 12.60 -18.94
C VAL A 802 -13.52 11.84 -19.85
N PHE A 803 -13.03 12.48 -20.90
CA PHE A 803 -11.99 11.92 -21.78
C PHE A 803 -10.71 11.57 -21.01
N SER A 804 -10.22 12.47 -20.15
CA SER A 804 -9.06 12.24 -19.28
C SER A 804 -9.26 11.04 -18.35
N TYR A 805 -10.42 10.92 -17.70
CA TYR A 805 -10.77 9.76 -16.86
C TYR A 805 -10.79 8.46 -17.66
N VAL A 806 -11.40 8.46 -18.84
CA VAL A 806 -11.40 7.30 -19.76
C VAL A 806 -9.98 6.94 -20.17
N CYS A 807 -9.15 7.91 -20.59
CA CYS A 807 -7.73 7.69 -20.87
C CYS A 807 -6.96 7.14 -19.67
N MET A 808 -7.30 7.53 -18.44
CA MET A 808 -6.68 7.03 -17.21
C MET A 808 -6.98 5.54 -16.93
N LEU A 809 -8.12 5.02 -17.40
CA LEU A 809 -8.45 3.60 -17.33
C LEU A 809 -7.77 2.81 -18.45
N ILE A 810 -7.74 3.41 -19.65
CA ILE A 810 -7.34 2.79 -20.91
C ILE A 810 -5.80 2.74 -21.08
N PHE A 811 -5.10 3.87 -20.90
CA PHE A 811 -3.67 4.00 -21.19
C PHE A 811 -2.77 3.54 -20.04
N ARG A 812 -2.83 2.26 -19.69
CA ARG A 812 -1.83 1.57 -18.84
C ARG A 812 -0.49 1.37 -19.58
N ARG A 813 0.22 2.48 -19.82
CA ARG A 813 1.66 2.51 -20.19
C ARG A 813 2.53 2.40 -18.93
N LYS A 814 3.50 1.49 -18.98
CA LYS A 814 4.72 1.57 -18.15
C LYS A 814 5.62 2.67 -18.72
#